data_AF-E3REM0-F1
#
_entry.id   AF-E3REM0-F1
#
_cell.length_a   1.000
_cell.length_b   1.000
_cell.length_c   1.000
_cell.angle_alpha   90.00
_cell.angle_beta   90.00
_cell.angle_gamma   90.00
#
_symmetry.space_group_name_H-M   'P 1'
#
loop_
_entity.id
_entity.type
_entity.pdbx_description
1 polymer ?
#
loop_
_entity_poly.entity_id
_entity_poly.type
_entity_poly.pdbx_seq_one_letter_code
_entity_poly.pdbx_strand_id
1 'polypeptide(L)'
;MARSIFLSSALFVLRVAAQTSSQYIDDKSGITFQGIHDASGFKFGIALPEKTTTDFIAQIQAPITNDGGWAGFSMGTSMTGNLLVTAWPHQGKIISSFREATGYTNPAVKEGDFKMSPIPDGTYVNDTAFSYTFLCSNCISADDPLKGLVVYKEPNVNVLGWAYSNKALTDPTSASAVLNYHDAGFGMFGLPMANASSADYPKWAAMAVAGTPGAGNSTTPVSGGNSTAPATPVGGNATIANATYDYIVAGGGAAGIIAAERLAESGASVLLIERGGPSYASSGNKDVLSWNDTVTMYDVPGYGYYLSDMGTPAYCSDTADMAGCLLGGGTAVNAMMYVRPQERDFDDKWPAGWKWTDVSAAAERLYERNPGQTHGSEDGIRHDDGAYGVLSKFFAGQGWTETDFIKNPNSKVNVYGHPPWNVANGLRSGVVRTYLPLAQKLKNFKLMMNTKVVRAVREGSTVSGVEIETATGQRVIYNVKTGGGVILAAGSMSTPRILFNSGIGPSEQLQTVASGSTGVKLPAKADWIDLPVGAEIKDHPIFTVKFNTSAPLAGTDKNALIKPNQTTIDLFAKGSGLLAESGQRLNWWSSVNTTDGSEVFFQGTCNSPADNTIQMKVYITHGLKSVGSLGITAAGATNFITEPHMNSDVDKEAITMMMDRLIAMAQGGNSTLKLIAPTGVSNVTGADLIKSFKTGSHYVGTAKMGKKGDAGVVVDTDTKVYGTDNLFVVDASIHPDLPTGNTQAIVMVAAEVAAARILKL
;
A
#
# COMPACT_ATOMS: atom_id res chain seq x y z
N MET A 1 -36.17 0.60 -34.10
CA MET A 1 -35.90 -0.03 -32.79
C MET A 1 -34.90 0.84 -32.06
N ALA A 2 -35.44 1.82 -31.34
CA ALA A 2 -34.69 2.78 -30.54
C ALA A 2 -35.39 2.81 -29.18
N ARG A 3 -34.72 2.29 -28.15
CA ARG A 3 -34.93 2.52 -26.71
C ARG A 3 -33.97 1.62 -25.92
N SER A 4 -33.31 2.24 -24.96
CA SER A 4 -32.58 1.66 -23.81
C SER A 4 -31.12 1.24 -24.00
N ILE A 5 -30.19 2.21 -23.94
CA ILE A 5 -28.90 2.09 -23.21
C ILE A 5 -28.54 3.48 -22.61
N PHE A 6 -29.33 3.90 -21.62
CA PHE A 6 -28.83 4.62 -20.44
C PHE A 6 -28.51 3.52 -19.40
N LEU A 7 -27.57 3.75 -18.48
CA LEU A 7 -27.10 2.86 -17.38
C LEU A 7 -25.83 2.01 -17.65
N SER A 8 -24.65 2.62 -17.53
CA SER A 8 -23.39 1.90 -17.23
C SER A 8 -22.60 2.48 -16.05
N SER A 9 -23.14 3.50 -15.37
CA SER A 9 -23.06 3.62 -13.91
C SER A 9 -23.87 2.53 -13.18
N ALA A 10 -24.41 1.55 -13.91
CA ALA A 10 -25.13 0.40 -13.37
C ALA A 10 -24.66 -0.97 -13.93
N LEU A 11 -23.43 -1.13 -14.43
CA LEU A 11 -22.92 -2.45 -14.84
C LEU A 11 -21.86 -3.05 -13.89
N PHE A 12 -21.87 -2.57 -12.63
CA PHE A 12 -21.73 -3.47 -11.48
C PHE A 12 -23.07 -4.13 -11.11
N VAL A 13 -24.15 -3.86 -11.85
CA VAL A 13 -25.42 -4.59 -11.74
C VAL A 13 -25.49 -5.55 -12.92
N LEU A 14 -25.63 -6.85 -12.64
CA LEU A 14 -25.80 -8.00 -13.54
C LEU A 14 -24.49 -8.61 -14.07
N ARG A 15 -23.79 -9.51 -13.37
CA ARG A 15 -24.17 -10.41 -12.27
C ARG A 15 -23.40 -9.99 -11.02
N VAL A 16 -23.97 -9.23 -10.12
CA VAL A 16 -25.00 -9.70 -9.19
C VAL A 16 -26.15 -8.69 -9.28
N ALA A 17 -27.38 -9.06 -8.91
CA ALA A 17 -28.24 -8.02 -8.36
C ALA A 17 -27.39 -7.24 -7.34
N ALA A 18 -27.44 -5.90 -7.26
CA ALA A 18 -27.04 -5.30 -5.99
C ALA A 18 -27.88 -6.06 -4.96
N GLN A 19 -27.24 -6.91 -4.15
CA GLN A 19 -27.96 -7.98 -3.49
C GLN A 19 -28.90 -7.27 -2.53
N THR A 20 -30.17 -7.18 -2.88
CA THR A 20 -31.11 -6.42 -2.07
C THR A 20 -31.32 -7.26 -0.85
N SER A 21 -31.03 -6.68 0.32
CA SER A 21 -31.27 -7.38 1.55
C SER A 21 -32.73 -7.87 1.63
N SER A 22 -32.91 -9.04 2.21
CA SER A 22 -34.20 -9.64 2.49
C SER A 22 -34.31 -9.96 3.97
N GLN A 23 -35.54 -9.98 4.46
CA GLN A 23 -35.81 -10.40 5.82
C GLN A 23 -35.64 -11.92 5.93
N TYR A 24 -35.05 -12.39 7.02
CA TYR A 24 -35.02 -13.80 7.39
C TYR A 24 -35.08 -13.94 8.91
N ILE A 25 -35.53 -15.10 9.38
CA ILE A 25 -35.49 -15.47 10.79
C ILE A 25 -34.32 -16.43 10.98
N ASP A 26 -33.47 -16.16 11.97
CA ASP A 26 -32.43 -17.11 12.36
C ASP A 26 -33.05 -18.25 13.16
N ASP A 27 -33.01 -19.47 12.63
CA ASP A 27 -33.71 -20.63 13.21
C ASP A 27 -33.21 -21.00 14.61
N LYS A 28 -31.99 -20.57 15.00
CA LYS A 28 -31.41 -20.89 16.31
C LYS A 28 -31.72 -19.83 17.36
N SER A 29 -31.51 -18.55 17.06
CA SER A 29 -31.78 -17.45 17.99
C SER A 29 -33.22 -16.93 17.94
N GLY A 30 -33.97 -17.23 16.89
CA GLY A 30 -35.32 -16.68 16.65
C GLY A 30 -35.33 -15.19 16.29
N ILE A 31 -34.17 -14.59 16.03
CA ILE A 31 -34.05 -13.16 15.69
C ILE A 31 -34.42 -12.95 14.22
N THR A 32 -35.27 -11.98 13.96
CA THR A 32 -35.57 -11.53 12.60
C THR A 32 -34.53 -10.50 12.17
N PHE A 33 -33.77 -10.83 11.13
CA PHE A 33 -32.75 -9.97 10.54
C PHE A 33 -33.18 -9.46 9.18
N GLN A 34 -32.69 -8.28 8.81
CA GLN A 34 -32.63 -7.81 7.43
C GLN A 34 -31.19 -7.99 6.93
N GLY A 35 -30.98 -8.66 5.80
CA GLY A 35 -29.61 -8.93 5.34
C GLY A 35 -29.50 -9.72 4.05
N ILE A 36 -28.33 -10.29 3.77
CA ILE A 36 -28.02 -10.98 2.51
C ILE A 36 -27.62 -12.44 2.74
N HIS A 37 -27.80 -13.25 1.70
CA HIS A 37 -27.27 -14.61 1.59
C HIS A 37 -26.60 -14.77 0.22
N ASP A 38 -25.29 -14.58 0.17
CA ASP A 38 -24.50 -14.60 -1.06
C ASP A 38 -24.30 -16.03 -1.60
N ALA A 39 -24.05 -16.14 -2.90
CA ALA A 39 -23.81 -17.42 -3.58
C ALA A 39 -22.54 -18.14 -3.07
N SER A 40 -21.60 -17.43 -2.46
CA SER A 40 -20.44 -18.01 -1.76
C SER A 40 -20.81 -18.75 -0.46
N GLY A 41 -22.05 -18.62 0.01
CA GLY A 41 -22.51 -19.12 1.31
C GLY A 41 -22.31 -18.12 2.46
N PHE A 42 -21.69 -16.96 2.21
CA PHE A 42 -21.65 -15.87 3.19
C PHE A 42 -23.06 -15.32 3.45
N LYS A 43 -23.35 -15.06 4.72
CA LYS A 43 -24.61 -14.48 5.17
C LYS A 43 -24.35 -13.38 6.19
N PHE A 44 -25.03 -12.27 6.01
CA PHE A 44 -25.04 -11.15 6.93
C PHE A 44 -26.47 -10.79 7.29
N GLY A 45 -26.71 -10.40 8.54
CA GLY A 45 -27.98 -9.85 9.00
C GLY A 45 -27.79 -8.74 10.01
N ILE A 46 -28.68 -7.75 9.99
CA ILE A 46 -28.75 -6.69 11.00
C ILE A 46 -30.19 -6.50 11.49
N ALA A 47 -30.33 -6.24 12.79
CA ALA A 47 -31.59 -5.87 13.44
C ALA A 47 -31.37 -4.60 14.24
N LEU A 48 -32.31 -3.65 14.12
CA LEU A 48 -32.27 -2.33 14.71
C LEU A 48 -33.44 -2.12 15.67
N PRO A 49 -33.30 -1.24 16.68
CA PRO A 49 -34.45 -0.77 17.44
C PRO A 49 -35.32 0.17 16.61
N GLU A 50 -36.61 0.26 16.97
CA GLU A 50 -37.52 1.28 16.43
C GLU A 50 -37.23 2.68 16.98
N LYS A 51 -36.67 2.76 18.18
CA LYS A 51 -36.25 4.01 18.81
C LYS A 51 -34.76 4.23 18.53
N THR A 52 -34.36 5.49 18.34
CA THR A 52 -32.94 5.83 18.16
C THR A 52 -32.12 5.34 19.34
N THR A 53 -31.09 4.55 19.06
CA THR A 53 -30.06 4.11 20.00
C THR A 53 -28.69 4.21 19.33
N THR A 54 -27.67 3.85 20.07
CA THR A 54 -26.29 3.70 19.59
C THR A 54 -25.96 2.26 19.20
N ASP A 55 -26.93 1.35 19.22
CA ASP A 55 -26.71 -0.10 19.29
C ASP A 55 -27.48 -0.84 18.18
N PHE A 56 -26.92 -1.93 17.68
CA PHE A 56 -27.60 -2.87 16.78
C PHE A 56 -27.23 -4.32 17.08
N ILE A 57 -28.02 -5.28 16.60
CA ILE A 57 -27.64 -6.70 16.60
C ILE A 57 -27.24 -7.08 15.18
N ALA A 58 -26.12 -7.79 15.03
CA ALA A 58 -25.70 -8.33 13.74
C ALA A 58 -25.39 -9.81 13.81
N GLN A 59 -25.52 -10.47 12.65
CA GLN A 59 -25.13 -11.84 12.42
C GLN A 59 -24.15 -11.90 11.25
N ILE A 60 -23.02 -12.59 11.45
CA ILE A 60 -22.06 -12.97 10.41
C ILE A 60 -22.04 -14.49 10.37
N GLN A 61 -22.32 -15.07 9.21
CA GLN A 61 -22.19 -16.51 8.99
C GLN A 61 -21.41 -16.76 7.70
N ALA A 62 -20.49 -17.70 7.74
CA ALA A 62 -19.75 -18.10 6.55
C ALA A 62 -19.33 -19.57 6.60
N PRO A 63 -19.16 -20.21 5.44
CA PRO A 63 -18.60 -21.56 5.37
C PRO A 63 -17.17 -21.57 5.95
N ILE A 64 -16.72 -22.75 6.40
CA ILE A 64 -15.34 -22.93 6.87
C ILE A 64 -14.76 -24.22 6.31
N THR A 65 -13.44 -24.34 6.35
CA THR A 65 -12.74 -25.60 6.03
C THR A 65 -11.71 -25.87 7.12
N ASN A 66 -11.85 -26.98 7.85
CA ASN A 66 -10.94 -27.41 8.93
C ASN A 66 -10.72 -26.35 10.03
N ASP A 67 -11.80 -25.78 10.61
CA ASP A 67 -11.73 -24.67 11.58
C ASP A 67 -11.02 -23.41 11.01
N GLY A 68 -10.95 -23.31 9.69
CA GLY A 68 -10.25 -22.27 8.94
C GLY A 68 -11.19 -21.42 8.11
N GLY A 69 -10.96 -20.10 8.17
CA GLY A 69 -11.71 -19.09 7.43
C GLY A 69 -11.91 -17.84 8.28
N TRP A 70 -12.34 -16.74 7.67
CA TRP A 70 -12.78 -15.55 8.38
C TRP A 70 -13.80 -14.81 7.52
N ALA A 71 -14.70 -14.06 8.16
CA ALA A 71 -15.66 -13.23 7.46
C ALA A 71 -15.87 -11.91 8.18
N GLY A 72 -16.33 -10.90 7.45
CA GLY A 72 -16.54 -9.58 8.00
C GLY A 72 -17.41 -8.69 7.14
N PHE A 73 -17.75 -7.54 7.69
CA PHE A 73 -18.49 -6.50 7.00
C PHE A 73 -17.92 -5.11 7.32
N SER A 74 -18.11 -4.19 6.39
CA SER A 74 -17.86 -2.77 6.58
C SER A 74 -19.16 -2.06 6.94
N MET A 75 -19.10 -1.17 7.92
CA MET A 75 -20.23 -0.30 8.28
C MET A 75 -20.49 0.81 7.23
N GLY A 76 -19.80 0.78 6.09
CA GLY A 76 -20.10 1.60 4.93
C GLY A 76 -19.73 0.93 3.61
N THR A 77 -19.60 1.73 2.55
CA THR A 77 -19.46 1.26 1.15
C THR A 77 -18.09 0.68 0.81
N SER A 78 -17.11 0.86 1.69
CA SER A 78 -15.69 0.70 1.40
C SER A 78 -14.98 0.03 2.57
N MET A 79 -13.92 -0.73 2.28
CA MET A 79 -13.00 -1.24 3.31
C MET A 79 -12.29 -0.10 4.04
N THR A 80 -11.84 0.92 3.31
CA THR A 80 -11.12 2.06 3.88
C THR A 80 -12.08 3.14 4.37
N GLY A 81 -11.72 3.83 5.45
CA GLY A 81 -12.47 4.97 5.98
C GLY A 81 -13.80 4.61 6.65
N ASN A 82 -13.99 3.33 7.03
CA ASN A 82 -15.17 2.85 7.74
C ASN A 82 -14.75 1.88 8.84
N LEU A 83 -15.53 1.84 9.93
CA LEU A 83 -15.37 0.82 10.97
C LEU A 83 -15.75 -0.56 10.38
N LEU A 84 -14.88 -1.55 10.61
CA LEU A 84 -15.05 -2.91 10.13
C LEU A 84 -15.28 -3.85 11.31
N VAL A 85 -16.05 -4.92 11.08
CA VAL A 85 -16.16 -6.05 12.00
C VAL A 85 -15.71 -7.32 11.28
N THR A 86 -14.83 -8.07 11.91
CA THR A 86 -14.34 -9.36 11.40
C THR A 86 -14.47 -10.43 12.47
N ALA A 87 -14.81 -11.64 12.08
CA ALA A 87 -14.94 -12.80 12.96
C ALA A 87 -14.40 -14.07 12.28
N TRP A 88 -13.86 -14.98 13.07
CA TRP A 88 -13.37 -16.29 12.62
C TRP A 88 -13.47 -17.34 13.74
N PRO A 89 -13.60 -18.62 13.39
CA PRO A 89 -13.56 -19.68 14.38
C PRO A 89 -12.12 -19.99 14.81
N HIS A 90 -11.97 -20.41 16.07
CA HIS A 90 -10.75 -21.01 16.59
C HIS A 90 -11.08 -21.90 17.78
N GLN A 91 -10.74 -23.19 17.69
CA GLN A 91 -10.97 -24.19 18.74
C GLN A 91 -12.44 -24.23 19.21
N GLY A 92 -13.36 -24.16 18.25
CA GLY A 92 -14.81 -24.19 18.52
C GLY A 92 -15.38 -22.90 19.15
N LYS A 93 -14.58 -21.84 19.27
CA LYS A 93 -15.02 -20.51 19.70
C LYS A 93 -14.96 -19.53 18.53
N ILE A 94 -15.68 -18.42 18.64
CA ILE A 94 -15.52 -17.29 17.72
C ILE A 94 -14.57 -16.27 18.34
N ILE A 95 -13.55 -15.88 17.58
CA ILE A 95 -12.76 -14.68 17.84
C ILE A 95 -13.29 -13.58 16.91
N SER A 96 -13.45 -12.37 17.44
CA SER A 96 -13.92 -11.21 16.68
C SER A 96 -13.15 -9.95 17.06
N SER A 97 -13.14 -8.99 16.15
CA SER A 97 -12.47 -7.71 16.35
C SER A 97 -13.10 -6.59 15.54
N PHE A 98 -13.11 -5.39 16.10
CA PHE A 98 -13.28 -4.17 15.31
C PHE A 98 -11.97 -3.85 14.62
N ARG A 99 -12.03 -3.50 13.33
CA ARG A 99 -10.86 -3.16 12.52
C ARG A 99 -11.05 -1.83 11.79
N GLU A 100 -9.93 -1.21 11.45
CA GLU A 100 -9.89 -0.02 10.60
C GLU A 100 -8.83 -0.22 9.52
N ALA A 101 -9.19 0.11 8.28
CA ALA A 101 -8.27 0.15 7.16
C ALA A 101 -8.04 1.60 6.75
N THR A 102 -6.79 2.08 6.83
CA THR A 102 -6.37 3.38 6.29
C THR A 102 -5.97 3.28 4.81
N GLY A 103 -5.67 2.05 4.34
CA GLY A 103 -5.39 1.70 2.95
C GLY A 103 -5.89 0.29 2.62
N TYR A 104 -5.56 -0.23 1.44
CA TYR A 104 -5.91 -1.62 1.05
C TYR A 104 -4.87 -2.63 1.57
N THR A 105 -4.55 -2.54 2.86
CA THR A 105 -3.64 -3.40 3.60
C THR A 105 -4.38 -4.17 4.69
N ASN A 106 -3.68 -4.99 5.47
CA ASN A 106 -4.31 -5.69 6.59
C ASN A 106 -4.87 -4.68 7.61
N PRO A 107 -6.16 -4.70 7.93
CA PRO A 107 -6.75 -3.67 8.76
C PRO A 107 -6.35 -3.87 10.23
N ALA A 108 -5.85 -2.81 10.86
CA ALA A 108 -5.42 -2.85 12.25
C ALA A 108 -6.62 -2.99 13.20
N VAL A 109 -6.39 -3.48 14.42
CA VAL A 109 -7.43 -3.48 15.47
C VAL A 109 -7.79 -2.05 15.81
N LYS A 110 -9.09 -1.76 15.79
CA LYS A 110 -9.64 -0.45 16.14
C LYS A 110 -10.17 -0.52 17.56
N GLU A 111 -9.61 0.29 18.44
CA GLU A 111 -10.09 0.47 19.81
C GLU A 111 -11.04 1.66 19.89
N GLY A 112 -11.99 1.61 20.83
CA GLY A 112 -13.01 2.64 21.02
C GLY A 112 -14.07 2.21 22.04
N ASP A 113 -15.14 3.00 22.13
CA ASP A 113 -16.23 2.77 23.10
C ASP A 113 -17.23 1.69 22.64
N PHE A 114 -17.06 1.17 21.41
CA PHE A 114 -17.88 0.10 20.83
C PHE A 114 -17.55 -1.26 21.44
N LYS A 115 -18.55 -2.14 21.52
CA LYS A 115 -18.43 -3.48 22.11
C LYS A 115 -19.24 -4.52 21.35
N MET A 116 -18.70 -5.73 21.21
CA MET A 116 -19.44 -6.89 20.69
C MET A 116 -19.73 -7.87 21.82
N SER A 117 -21.02 -8.09 22.08
CA SER A 117 -21.52 -9.01 23.10
C SER A 117 -22.22 -10.19 22.41
N PRO A 118 -21.68 -11.41 22.46
CA PRO A 118 -22.27 -12.56 21.76
C PRO A 118 -23.68 -12.88 22.24
N ILE A 119 -24.55 -13.28 21.32
CA ILE A 119 -25.83 -13.93 21.58
C ILE A 119 -25.61 -15.44 21.38
N PRO A 120 -25.60 -16.26 22.45
CA PRO A 120 -25.20 -17.66 22.39
C PRO A 120 -26.02 -18.49 21.40
N ASP A 121 -27.34 -18.32 21.39
CA ASP A 121 -28.24 -19.13 20.56
C ASP A 121 -28.02 -18.89 19.06
N GLY A 122 -27.45 -17.76 18.65
CA GLY A 122 -27.09 -17.48 17.25
C GLY A 122 -25.60 -17.69 16.93
N THR A 123 -24.80 -18.17 17.88
CA THR A 123 -23.33 -18.26 17.76
C THR A 123 -22.86 -19.71 17.82
N TYR A 124 -22.18 -20.19 16.79
CA TYR A 124 -21.71 -21.57 16.73
C TYR A 124 -20.56 -21.77 15.73
N VAL A 125 -19.82 -22.86 15.91
CA VAL A 125 -18.86 -23.42 14.95
C VAL A 125 -19.23 -24.87 14.73
N ASN A 126 -19.33 -25.31 13.47
CA ASN A 126 -19.50 -26.72 13.11
C ASN A 126 -18.62 -27.06 11.90
N ASP A 127 -18.66 -28.30 11.44
CA ASP A 127 -17.77 -28.81 10.37
C ASP A 127 -17.91 -28.09 9.02
N THR A 128 -19.01 -27.36 8.79
CA THR A 128 -19.31 -26.74 7.48
C THR A 128 -19.36 -25.21 7.53
N ALA A 129 -19.63 -24.60 8.69
CA ALA A 129 -19.77 -23.17 8.83
C ALA A 129 -19.54 -22.68 10.27
N PHE A 130 -19.30 -21.38 10.38
CA PHE A 130 -19.43 -20.66 11.64
C PHE A 130 -20.54 -19.61 11.55
N SER A 131 -21.14 -19.26 12.69
CA SER A 131 -22.04 -18.13 12.85
C SER A 131 -21.65 -17.35 14.10
N TYR A 132 -21.63 -16.03 13.98
CA TYR A 132 -21.42 -15.09 15.06
C TYR A 132 -22.58 -14.11 15.10
N THR A 133 -23.44 -14.26 16.10
CA THR A 133 -24.55 -13.33 16.34
C THR A 133 -24.22 -12.53 17.59
N PHE A 134 -24.28 -11.20 17.51
CA PHE A 134 -23.83 -10.34 18.60
C PHE A 134 -24.60 -9.02 18.66
N LEU A 135 -24.74 -8.49 19.88
CA LEU A 135 -25.12 -7.11 20.13
C LEU A 135 -23.87 -6.23 19.99
N CYS A 136 -23.92 -5.27 19.07
CA CYS A 136 -22.93 -4.22 18.89
C CYS A 136 -23.38 -2.98 19.65
N SER A 137 -22.80 -2.72 20.82
CA SER A 137 -23.09 -1.52 21.61
C SER A 137 -22.18 -0.37 21.22
N ASN A 138 -22.71 0.86 21.20
CA ASN A 138 -22.02 2.07 20.74
C ASN A 138 -21.47 1.99 19.31
N CYS A 139 -22.16 1.26 18.43
CA CYS A 139 -21.76 1.04 17.05
C CYS A 139 -22.59 1.83 16.01
N ILE A 140 -23.54 2.67 16.43
CA ILE A 140 -24.24 3.62 15.55
C ILE A 140 -23.70 5.02 15.79
N SER A 141 -23.30 5.69 14.71
CA SER A 141 -22.73 7.03 14.72
C SER A 141 -23.67 8.02 14.03
N ALA A 142 -23.66 9.27 14.47
CA ALA A 142 -24.49 10.32 13.87
C ALA A 142 -23.95 10.73 12.49
N ASP A 143 -22.63 10.84 12.35
CA ASP A 143 -21.96 11.42 11.17
C ASP A 143 -20.54 10.87 10.91
N ASP A 144 -19.95 10.12 11.84
CA ASP A 144 -18.57 9.63 11.74
C ASP A 144 -18.52 8.12 11.45
N PRO A 145 -18.19 7.69 10.21
CA PRO A 145 -18.15 6.29 9.81
C PRO A 145 -17.00 5.49 10.45
N LEU A 146 -16.02 6.15 11.09
CA LEU A 146 -14.96 5.49 11.85
C LEU A 146 -15.35 5.20 13.30
N LYS A 147 -16.44 5.82 13.79
CA LYS A 147 -17.00 5.58 15.13
C LYS A 147 -18.20 4.63 15.12
N GLY A 148 -18.76 4.33 13.95
CA GLY A 148 -19.86 3.39 13.82
C GLY A 148 -20.62 3.50 12.50
N LEU A 149 -21.68 2.72 12.39
CA LEU A 149 -22.64 2.74 11.29
C LEU A 149 -23.41 4.06 11.28
N VAL A 150 -23.24 4.83 10.21
CA VAL A 150 -24.02 6.06 9.96
C VAL A 150 -25.31 5.68 9.24
N VAL A 151 -26.46 5.85 9.89
CA VAL A 151 -27.77 5.52 9.32
C VAL A 151 -28.31 6.71 8.52
N TYR A 152 -28.39 6.57 7.19
CA TYR A 152 -28.84 7.64 6.32
C TYR A 152 -30.36 7.72 6.27
N LYS A 153 -30.90 8.94 6.42
CA LYS A 153 -32.32 9.22 6.18
C LYS A 153 -32.62 9.37 4.69
N GLU A 154 -31.69 9.98 3.96
CA GLU A 154 -31.74 10.17 2.51
C GLU A 154 -30.33 10.02 1.91
N PRO A 155 -30.09 9.09 0.96
CA PRO A 155 -31.04 8.07 0.51
C PRO A 155 -31.40 7.10 1.65
N ASN A 156 -32.63 6.62 1.68
CA ASN A 156 -33.17 5.70 2.70
C ASN A 156 -32.63 4.24 2.62
N VAL A 157 -31.48 4.06 1.96
CA VAL A 157 -30.80 2.78 1.77
C VAL A 157 -29.33 2.98 2.11
N ASN A 158 -28.87 2.30 3.15
CA ASN A 158 -27.46 2.19 3.46
C ASN A 158 -26.80 1.20 2.49
N VAL A 159 -25.55 1.46 2.12
CA VAL A 159 -24.75 0.51 1.35
C VAL A 159 -23.61 0.04 2.22
N LEU A 160 -23.57 -1.28 2.47
CA LEU A 160 -22.59 -1.94 3.33
C LEU A 160 -21.71 -2.88 2.51
N GLY A 161 -20.44 -2.98 2.88
CA GLY A 161 -19.49 -3.92 2.30
C GLY A 161 -19.43 -5.23 3.07
N TRP A 162 -19.07 -6.33 2.42
CA TRP A 162 -18.78 -7.62 3.06
C TRP A 162 -17.57 -8.30 2.42
N ALA A 163 -16.91 -9.17 3.18
CA ALA A 163 -15.73 -9.91 2.77
C ALA A 163 -15.64 -11.26 3.49
N TYR A 164 -15.12 -12.27 2.80
CA TYR A 164 -15.00 -13.64 3.29
C TYR A 164 -13.80 -14.37 2.65
N SER A 165 -13.11 -15.18 3.46
CA SER A 165 -12.08 -16.13 3.08
C SER A 165 -12.38 -17.49 3.69
N ASN A 166 -12.25 -18.57 2.92
CA ASN A 166 -12.32 -19.94 3.40
C ASN A 166 -10.97 -20.52 3.83
N LYS A 167 -9.89 -19.72 3.75
CA LYS A 167 -8.54 -20.10 4.16
C LYS A 167 -8.32 -19.78 5.64
N ALA A 168 -7.71 -20.72 6.34
CA ALA A 168 -7.35 -20.56 7.75
C ALA A 168 -6.35 -19.41 7.95
N LEU A 169 -6.49 -18.67 9.04
CA LEU A 169 -5.50 -17.68 9.46
C LEU A 169 -4.24 -18.36 9.97
N THR A 170 -3.08 -17.74 9.74
CA THR A 170 -1.78 -18.27 10.20
C THR A 170 -1.66 -18.25 11.73
N ASP A 171 -2.21 -17.23 12.39
CA ASP A 171 -2.32 -17.13 13.85
C ASP A 171 -3.73 -16.65 14.24
N PRO A 172 -4.69 -17.57 14.42
CA PRO A 172 -6.09 -17.24 14.71
C PRO A 172 -6.34 -16.92 16.20
N THR A 173 -5.31 -16.86 17.05
CA THR A 173 -5.48 -16.81 18.51
C THR A 173 -5.83 -15.42 19.06
N SER A 174 -5.55 -14.36 18.31
CA SER A 174 -5.63 -12.97 18.78
C SER A 174 -6.61 -12.14 17.95
N ALA A 175 -7.31 -11.21 18.60
CA ALA A 175 -8.12 -10.19 17.93
C ALA A 175 -7.33 -9.35 16.90
N SER A 176 -5.99 -9.35 16.95
CA SER A 176 -5.09 -8.70 15.99
C SER A 176 -4.55 -9.60 14.87
N ALA A 177 -5.05 -10.84 14.74
CA ALA A 177 -4.65 -11.79 13.72
C ALA A 177 -4.57 -11.17 12.32
N VAL A 178 -3.53 -11.54 11.57
CA VAL A 178 -3.34 -11.09 10.18
C VAL A 178 -4.33 -11.83 9.30
N LEU A 179 -5.34 -11.09 8.81
CA LEU A 179 -6.32 -11.60 7.84
C LEU A 179 -5.68 -11.85 6.47
N ASN A 180 -5.75 -13.08 5.97
CA ASN A 180 -5.38 -13.33 4.58
C ASN A 180 -6.42 -12.69 3.63
N TYR A 181 -6.07 -12.49 2.36
CA TYR A 181 -6.98 -11.87 1.38
C TYR A 181 -8.32 -12.63 1.28
N HIS A 182 -9.43 -11.90 1.21
CA HIS A 182 -10.81 -12.41 1.13
C HIS A 182 -11.15 -12.92 -0.29
N ASP A 183 -10.45 -13.98 -0.72
CA ASP A 183 -10.58 -14.56 -2.07
C ASP A 183 -11.85 -15.38 -2.29
N ALA A 184 -12.52 -15.83 -1.21
CA ALA A 184 -13.75 -16.60 -1.30
C ALA A 184 -14.98 -15.75 -1.66
N GLY A 185 -14.95 -14.45 -1.36
CA GLY A 185 -15.99 -13.53 -1.79
C GLY A 185 -15.89 -12.16 -1.11
N PHE A 186 -16.31 -11.12 -1.82
CA PHE A 186 -16.51 -9.78 -1.27
C PHE A 186 -17.48 -9.01 -2.16
N GLY A 187 -18.13 -7.99 -1.61
CA GLY A 187 -19.05 -7.17 -2.37
C GLY A 187 -19.70 -6.08 -1.55
N MET A 188 -20.75 -5.49 -2.10
CA MET A 188 -21.58 -4.50 -1.43
C MET A 188 -23.06 -4.80 -1.65
N PHE A 189 -23.89 -4.42 -0.69
CA PHE A 189 -25.33 -4.61 -0.76
C PHE A 189 -26.09 -3.41 -0.24
N GLY A 190 -27.30 -3.21 -0.78
CA GLY A 190 -28.23 -2.21 -0.32
C GLY A 190 -29.08 -2.73 0.84
N LEU A 191 -29.11 -1.97 1.94
CA LEU A 191 -29.90 -2.28 3.12
C LEU A 191 -30.85 -1.12 3.46
N PRO A 192 -32.15 -1.24 3.14
CA PRO A 192 -33.16 -0.32 3.64
C PRO A 192 -33.25 -0.45 5.16
N MET A 193 -32.64 0.48 5.90
CA MET A 193 -32.46 0.37 7.35
C MET A 193 -33.80 0.28 8.10
N ALA A 194 -34.86 0.90 7.57
CA ALA A 194 -36.20 0.79 8.13
C ALA A 194 -36.73 -0.66 8.18
N ASN A 195 -36.31 -1.53 7.25
CA ASN A 195 -36.72 -2.94 7.24
C ASN A 195 -36.01 -3.78 8.31
N ALA A 196 -34.92 -3.26 8.88
CA ALA A 196 -34.19 -3.91 9.97
C ALA A 196 -34.77 -3.54 11.36
N SER A 197 -35.63 -2.52 11.46
CA SER A 197 -36.21 -2.07 12.73
C SER A 197 -37.28 -3.04 13.24
N SER A 198 -37.23 -3.36 14.54
CA SER A 198 -38.19 -4.28 15.19
C SER A 198 -38.54 -3.86 16.62
N ALA A 199 -39.82 -3.96 16.96
CA ALA A 199 -40.32 -3.81 18.33
C ALA A 199 -39.78 -4.89 19.29
N ASP A 200 -39.38 -6.06 18.78
CA ASP A 200 -38.79 -7.15 19.57
C ASP A 200 -37.29 -6.97 19.84
N TYR A 201 -36.65 -5.96 19.24
CA TYR A 201 -35.22 -5.67 19.43
C TYR A 201 -34.77 -5.66 20.90
N PRO A 202 -35.47 -5.02 21.86
CA PRO A 202 -35.04 -5.03 23.25
C PRO A 202 -35.02 -6.44 23.87
N LYS A 203 -35.91 -7.34 23.43
CA LYS A 203 -35.92 -8.73 23.88
C LYS A 203 -34.70 -9.47 23.35
N TRP A 204 -34.39 -9.28 22.07
CA TRP A 204 -33.23 -9.90 21.43
C TRP A 204 -31.91 -9.36 22.00
N ALA A 205 -31.81 -8.06 22.27
CA ALA A 205 -30.62 -7.44 22.84
C ALA A 205 -30.33 -7.97 24.26
N ALA A 206 -31.37 -8.28 25.03
CA ALA A 206 -31.25 -8.90 26.36
C ALA A 206 -30.73 -10.35 26.32
N MET A 207 -30.72 -11.00 25.15
CA MET A 207 -30.10 -12.33 24.97
C MET A 207 -28.57 -12.26 24.89
N ALA A 208 -28.00 -11.07 24.70
CA ALA A 208 -26.56 -10.90 24.66
C ALA A 208 -25.97 -11.12 26.06
N VAL A 209 -24.99 -12.02 26.14
CA VAL A 209 -24.22 -12.21 27.38
C VAL A 209 -23.01 -11.29 27.36
N ALA A 210 -22.55 -10.89 28.55
CA ALA A 210 -21.29 -10.16 28.65
C ALA A 210 -20.21 -10.98 27.93
N GLY A 211 -19.75 -10.47 26.79
CA GLY A 211 -18.65 -11.06 26.07
C GLY A 211 -17.45 -11.13 27.01
N THR A 212 -16.66 -12.19 26.91
CA THR A 212 -15.33 -12.16 27.52
C THR A 212 -14.64 -10.91 26.98
N PRO A 213 -14.23 -9.95 27.84
CA PRO A 213 -13.35 -8.87 27.40
C PRO A 213 -12.19 -9.55 26.68
N GLY A 214 -11.81 -9.06 25.50
CA GLY A 214 -10.76 -9.67 24.66
C GLY A 214 -9.66 -10.26 25.53
N ALA A 215 -9.40 -11.55 25.36
CA ALA A 215 -8.45 -12.28 26.18
C ALA A 215 -7.08 -11.59 26.10
N GLY A 216 -6.77 -10.84 27.15
CA GLY A 216 -5.56 -10.06 27.31
C GLY A 216 -5.23 -9.88 28.78
N ASN A 217 -5.40 -10.94 29.58
CA ASN A 217 -4.54 -11.31 30.71
C ASN A 217 -5.11 -12.54 31.40
N SER A 218 -4.38 -13.66 31.34
CA SER A 218 -4.54 -14.72 32.34
C SER A 218 -3.16 -15.21 32.78
N THR A 219 -2.84 -14.88 34.02
CA THR A 219 -1.73 -15.40 34.80
C THR A 219 -2.15 -16.73 35.46
N THR A 220 -1.51 -17.84 35.04
CA THR A 220 -1.18 -19.07 35.81
C THR A 220 -2.34 -20.02 36.27
N PRO A 221 -2.05 -21.26 36.74
CA PRO A 221 -1.44 -22.39 36.02
C PRO A 221 -2.20 -23.73 36.26
N VAL A 222 -2.35 -24.64 35.29
CA VAL A 222 -2.68 -26.05 35.57
C VAL A 222 -2.01 -27.01 34.56
N SER A 223 -1.52 -28.11 35.12
CA SER A 223 -0.68 -29.18 34.59
C SER A 223 -1.35 -30.18 33.63
N GLY A 224 -0.55 -30.71 32.69
CA GLY A 224 -0.44 -32.15 32.42
C GLY A 224 -1.17 -32.71 31.18
N GLY A 225 -0.40 -33.30 30.25
CA GLY A 225 -0.88 -34.29 29.27
C GLY A 225 -0.28 -34.16 27.87
N ASN A 226 0.44 -35.18 27.41
CA ASN A 226 1.35 -35.22 26.26
C ASN A 226 0.70 -35.30 24.85
N SER A 227 1.53 -34.94 23.84
CA SER A 227 1.47 -35.27 22.39
C SER A 227 0.63 -34.32 21.54
N THR A 228 1.10 -33.58 20.51
CA THR A 228 2.31 -33.60 19.67
C THR A 228 2.43 -32.21 19.01
N ALA A 229 3.61 -31.57 19.07
CA ALA A 229 3.92 -30.22 18.52
C ALA A 229 4.09 -30.23 16.97
N PRO A 230 4.08 -29.08 16.23
CA PRO A 230 4.90 -27.85 16.42
C PRO A 230 4.08 -26.53 16.38
N ALA A 231 4.52 -25.33 16.79
CA ALA A 231 5.82 -24.80 17.22
C ALA A 231 5.60 -23.77 18.36
N THR A 232 6.53 -23.75 19.31
CA THR A 232 6.62 -22.79 20.42
C THR A 232 7.24 -21.46 19.94
N PRO A 233 6.83 -20.29 20.46
CA PRO A 233 7.60 -19.06 20.27
C PRO A 233 8.97 -19.20 20.92
N VAL A 234 10.05 -19.07 20.14
CA VAL A 234 11.41 -19.12 20.68
C VAL A 234 11.71 -17.82 21.41
N GLY A 235 11.59 -17.85 22.73
CA GLY A 235 12.35 -16.97 23.60
C GLY A 235 13.85 -17.28 23.49
N GLY A 236 14.63 -16.26 23.16
CA GLY A 236 15.97 -16.03 23.71
C GLY A 236 17.09 -17.03 23.37
N ASN A 237 17.62 -16.97 22.14
CA ASN A 237 19.06 -16.84 21.85
C ASN A 237 19.26 -16.91 20.34
N ALA A 238 19.47 -15.75 19.70
CA ALA A 238 19.85 -15.72 18.30
C ALA A 238 21.20 -16.42 18.12
N THR A 239 21.30 -17.34 17.17
CA THR A 239 22.58 -18.01 16.87
C THR A 239 23.47 -17.08 16.05
N ILE A 240 24.79 -17.19 16.19
CA ILE A 240 25.73 -16.41 15.38
C ILE A 240 26.08 -17.22 14.14
N ALA A 241 25.90 -16.62 12.96
CA ALA A 241 26.28 -17.24 11.70
C ALA A 241 27.81 -17.34 11.59
N ASN A 242 28.31 -18.46 11.07
CA ASN A 242 29.74 -18.64 10.76
C ASN A 242 30.10 -17.96 9.42
N ALA A 243 29.77 -16.68 9.29
CA ALA A 243 30.08 -15.85 8.13
C ALA A 243 30.10 -14.38 8.53
N THR A 244 31.06 -13.62 7.99
CA THR A 244 31.17 -12.18 8.18
C THR A 244 31.35 -11.46 6.84
N TYR A 245 30.91 -10.21 6.77
CA TYR A 245 30.92 -9.41 5.55
C TYR A 245 31.50 -8.02 5.81
N ASP A 246 32.06 -7.38 4.79
CA ASP A 246 32.48 -5.98 4.90
C ASP A 246 31.24 -5.09 4.97
N TYR A 247 30.23 -5.41 4.16
CA TYR A 247 28.94 -4.73 4.19
C TYR A 247 27.77 -5.69 4.23
N ILE A 248 26.76 -5.37 5.03
CA ILE A 248 25.45 -6.03 4.99
C ILE A 248 24.40 -5.00 4.58
N VAL A 249 23.65 -5.30 3.52
CA VAL A 249 22.57 -4.45 3.00
C VAL A 249 21.22 -5.10 3.31
N ALA A 250 20.35 -4.38 4.01
CA ALA A 250 19.03 -4.85 4.43
C ALA A 250 17.93 -4.30 3.51
N GLY A 251 17.46 -5.11 2.58
CA GLY A 251 16.37 -4.80 1.63
C GLY A 251 16.85 -4.81 0.19
N GLY A 252 16.29 -5.67 -0.65
CA GLY A 252 16.57 -5.82 -2.07
C GLY A 252 15.66 -4.97 -2.96
N GLY A 253 15.39 -3.72 -2.56
CA GLY A 253 14.52 -2.78 -3.29
C GLY A 253 15.25 -1.89 -4.31
N ALA A 254 14.59 -0.79 -4.70
CA ALA A 254 15.10 0.20 -5.67
C ALA A 254 16.51 0.72 -5.33
N ALA A 255 16.79 0.94 -4.05
CA ALA A 255 18.07 1.46 -3.58
C ALA A 255 19.06 0.35 -3.18
N GLY A 256 18.58 -0.66 -2.43
CA GLY A 256 19.47 -1.66 -1.84
C GLY A 256 20.18 -2.55 -2.84
N ILE A 257 19.56 -2.88 -3.97
CA ILE A 257 20.25 -3.63 -5.05
C ILE A 257 21.41 -2.79 -5.63
N ILE A 258 21.17 -1.50 -5.89
CA ILE A 258 22.20 -0.58 -6.40
C ILE A 258 23.34 -0.45 -5.39
N ALA A 259 23.01 -0.17 -4.13
CA ALA A 259 24.00 -0.02 -3.07
C ALA A 259 24.85 -1.29 -2.92
N ALA A 260 24.22 -2.46 -2.89
CA ALA A 260 24.93 -3.73 -2.74
C ALA A 260 25.86 -4.03 -3.93
N GLU A 261 25.43 -3.73 -5.16
CA GLU A 261 26.28 -3.87 -6.34
C GLU A 261 27.50 -2.94 -6.26
N ARG A 262 27.28 -1.64 -6.04
CA ARG A 262 28.35 -0.64 -5.99
C ARG A 262 29.37 -0.93 -4.89
N LEU A 263 28.90 -1.38 -3.73
CA LEU A 263 29.78 -1.83 -2.65
C LEU A 263 30.58 -3.07 -3.07
N ALA A 264 29.97 -4.04 -3.76
CA ALA A 264 30.66 -5.23 -4.22
C ALA A 264 31.67 -4.94 -5.35
N GLU A 265 31.41 -3.96 -6.23
CA GLU A 265 32.34 -3.53 -7.28
C GLU A 265 33.68 -3.03 -6.70
N SER A 266 33.70 -2.55 -5.45
CA SER A 266 34.94 -2.15 -4.75
C SER A 266 35.85 -3.31 -4.34
N GLY A 267 35.36 -4.55 -4.41
CA GLY A 267 36.03 -5.76 -3.91
C GLY A 267 35.63 -6.15 -2.48
N ALA A 268 34.85 -5.33 -1.78
CA ALA A 268 34.30 -5.64 -0.46
C ALA A 268 33.34 -6.85 -0.51
N SER A 269 33.37 -7.71 0.50
CA SER A 269 32.39 -8.78 0.65
C SER A 269 31.04 -8.24 1.11
N VAL A 270 29.99 -8.48 0.32
CA VAL A 270 28.65 -7.90 0.53
C VAL A 270 27.60 -8.99 0.65
N LEU A 271 26.78 -8.88 1.70
CA LEU A 271 25.56 -9.66 1.86
C LEU A 271 24.34 -8.75 1.65
N LEU A 272 23.54 -9.02 0.62
CA LEU A 272 22.22 -8.42 0.43
C LEU A 272 21.14 -9.36 1.01
N ILE A 273 20.34 -8.85 1.94
CA ILE A 273 19.27 -9.60 2.61
C ILE A 273 17.93 -9.02 2.19
N GLU A 274 17.06 -9.85 1.60
CA GLU A 274 15.70 -9.51 1.19
C GLU A 274 14.69 -10.33 1.98
N ARG A 275 13.67 -9.65 2.50
CA ARG A 275 12.61 -10.27 3.28
C ARG A 275 11.75 -11.21 2.43
N GLY A 276 11.41 -10.80 1.23
CA GLY A 276 10.56 -11.55 0.32
C GLY A 276 11.31 -12.56 -0.55
N GLY A 277 10.54 -13.29 -1.34
CA GLY A 277 11.03 -14.24 -2.33
C GLY A 277 11.41 -13.59 -3.67
N PRO A 278 11.72 -14.41 -4.69
CA PRO A 278 11.97 -13.92 -6.03
C PRO A 278 10.71 -13.27 -6.64
N SER A 279 10.89 -12.25 -7.49
CA SER A 279 9.80 -11.54 -8.16
C SER A 279 9.60 -12.03 -9.59
N TYR A 280 10.59 -11.79 -10.44
CA TYR A 280 10.58 -12.14 -11.86
C TYR A 280 10.97 -13.60 -12.08
N ALA A 281 10.56 -14.17 -13.21
CA ALA A 281 11.02 -15.50 -13.63
C ALA A 281 12.56 -15.55 -13.69
N SER A 282 13.19 -14.47 -14.17
CA SER A 282 14.66 -14.32 -14.22
C SER A 282 15.32 -14.27 -12.84
N SER A 283 14.58 -13.91 -11.79
CA SER A 283 15.07 -13.95 -10.41
C SER A 283 14.81 -15.29 -9.71
N GLY A 284 14.21 -16.26 -10.41
CA GLY A 284 13.94 -17.61 -9.92
C GLY A 284 12.51 -17.84 -9.44
N ASN A 285 11.57 -16.91 -9.67
CA ASN A 285 10.18 -17.13 -9.32
C ASN A 285 9.57 -18.21 -10.25
N LYS A 286 8.87 -19.18 -9.64
CA LYS A 286 8.27 -20.34 -10.31
C LYS A 286 6.77 -20.22 -10.50
N ASP A 287 6.14 -19.18 -9.94
CA ASP A 287 4.73 -18.86 -10.16
C ASP A 287 4.56 -18.12 -11.50
N VAL A 288 4.88 -18.85 -12.57
CA VAL A 288 4.83 -18.37 -13.96
C VAL A 288 3.41 -18.42 -14.51
N LEU A 289 3.15 -17.70 -15.59
CA LEU A 289 1.81 -17.60 -16.18
C LEU A 289 1.43 -18.89 -16.91
N SER A 290 0.16 -19.28 -16.84
CA SER A 290 -0.33 -20.51 -17.48
C SER A 290 -0.17 -20.53 -19.01
N TRP A 291 -0.10 -19.34 -19.62
CA TRP A 291 0.09 -19.15 -21.06
C TRP A 291 1.55 -18.84 -21.45
N ASN A 292 2.45 -18.63 -20.49
CA ASN A 292 3.87 -18.37 -20.74
C ASN A 292 4.72 -18.68 -19.50
N ASP A 293 5.57 -19.71 -19.61
CA ASP A 293 6.43 -20.22 -18.54
C ASP A 293 7.73 -19.42 -18.34
N THR A 294 7.95 -18.37 -19.12
CA THR A 294 9.14 -17.49 -19.04
C THR A 294 8.90 -16.18 -18.30
N VAL A 295 7.66 -15.92 -17.86
CA VAL A 295 7.26 -14.70 -17.18
C VAL A 295 6.34 -15.00 -16.00
N THR A 296 6.38 -14.17 -14.96
CA THR A 296 5.41 -14.14 -13.87
C THR A 296 4.45 -12.97 -14.03
N MET A 297 3.47 -12.85 -13.14
CA MET A 297 2.58 -11.67 -13.14
C MET A 297 3.33 -10.34 -12.93
N TYR A 298 4.53 -10.37 -12.36
CA TYR A 298 5.34 -9.17 -12.13
C TYR A 298 6.13 -8.74 -13.37
N ASP A 299 6.39 -9.66 -14.30
CA ASP A 299 7.20 -9.41 -15.50
C ASP A 299 6.45 -8.62 -16.58
N VAL A 300 5.13 -8.80 -16.67
CA VAL A 300 4.30 -8.28 -17.76
C VAL A 300 3.87 -6.82 -17.49
N PRO A 301 4.30 -5.83 -18.30
CA PRO A 301 3.93 -4.42 -18.11
C PRO A 301 2.41 -4.17 -18.04
N GLY A 302 1.63 -4.85 -18.88
CA GLY A 302 0.17 -4.75 -18.92
C GLY A 302 -0.52 -5.05 -17.60
N TYR A 303 0.15 -5.78 -16.70
CA TYR A 303 -0.40 -6.14 -15.39
C TYR A 303 -0.11 -5.13 -14.29
N GLY A 304 0.76 -4.13 -14.51
CA GLY A 304 1.17 -3.20 -13.46
C GLY A 304 0.01 -2.48 -12.74
N TYR A 305 -1.12 -2.23 -13.42
CA TYR A 305 -2.35 -1.68 -12.81
C TYR A 305 -3.28 -2.73 -12.19
N TYR A 306 -3.12 -3.98 -12.60
CA TYR A 306 -4.08 -5.07 -12.41
C TYR A 306 -3.43 -6.27 -11.71
N LEU A 307 -2.32 -6.08 -11.00
CA LEU A 307 -1.60 -7.18 -10.35
C LEU A 307 -2.51 -7.98 -9.41
N SER A 308 -3.40 -7.32 -8.66
CA SER A 308 -4.37 -7.97 -7.79
C SER A 308 -5.47 -8.73 -8.54
N ASP A 309 -5.68 -8.46 -9.83
CA ASP A 309 -6.56 -9.26 -10.69
C ASP A 309 -5.85 -10.51 -11.23
N MET A 310 -4.52 -10.50 -11.26
CA MET A 310 -3.70 -11.62 -11.78
C MET A 310 -3.34 -12.64 -10.71
N GLY A 311 -3.31 -12.23 -9.44
CA GLY A 311 -2.96 -13.10 -8.33
C GLY A 311 -2.93 -12.34 -7.01
N THR A 312 -2.20 -12.87 -6.02
CA THR A 312 -1.96 -12.21 -4.73
C THR A 312 -0.56 -11.61 -4.74
N PRO A 313 -0.39 -10.29 -4.97
CA PRO A 313 0.93 -9.68 -4.98
C PRO A 313 1.57 -9.79 -3.60
N ALA A 314 2.88 -10.02 -3.58
CA ALA A 314 3.65 -10.18 -2.36
C ALA A 314 3.88 -8.82 -1.68
N TYR A 315 2.83 -8.32 -1.02
CA TYR A 315 2.90 -7.12 -0.20
C TYR A 315 3.34 -7.44 1.23
N CYS A 316 3.96 -6.47 1.89
CA CYS A 316 4.29 -6.56 3.31
C CYS A 316 3.00 -6.55 4.15
N SER A 317 2.95 -7.41 5.15
CA SER A 317 1.78 -7.57 6.04
C SER A 317 1.85 -6.75 7.33
N ASP A 318 2.99 -6.11 7.60
CA ASP A 318 3.31 -5.45 8.87
C ASP A 318 3.81 -4.01 8.66
N THR A 319 3.38 -3.38 7.55
CA THR A 319 3.63 -1.98 7.21
C THR A 319 2.36 -1.14 7.34
N ALA A 320 2.50 0.15 7.63
CA ALA A 320 1.35 1.05 7.85
C ALA A 320 0.51 1.27 6.57
N ASP A 321 1.16 1.15 5.41
CA ASP A 321 0.50 1.11 4.11
C ASP A 321 1.27 0.16 3.16
N MET A 322 0.78 0.02 1.92
CA MET A 322 1.24 -0.92 0.91
C MET A 322 2.73 -0.75 0.57
N ALA A 323 3.47 -1.84 0.70
CA ALA A 323 4.86 -1.97 0.28
C ALA A 323 5.10 -3.36 -0.31
N GLY A 324 5.95 -3.49 -1.33
CA GLY A 324 6.33 -4.79 -1.90
C GLY A 324 7.34 -5.52 -1.02
N CYS A 325 7.06 -6.76 -0.65
CA CYS A 325 7.91 -7.68 0.10
C CYS A 325 8.32 -8.86 -0.80
N LEU A 326 9.17 -8.55 -1.77
CA LEU A 326 9.75 -9.44 -2.79
C LEU A 326 11.00 -8.77 -3.36
N LEU A 327 11.86 -9.54 -4.03
CA LEU A 327 13.05 -8.97 -4.66
C LEU A 327 12.70 -7.88 -5.68
N GLY A 328 13.29 -6.69 -5.53
CA GLY A 328 12.92 -5.46 -6.24
C GLY A 328 11.98 -4.55 -5.45
N GLY A 329 11.33 -5.05 -4.40
CA GLY A 329 10.41 -4.30 -3.55
C GLY A 329 9.32 -3.60 -4.38
N GLY A 330 9.13 -2.31 -4.13
CA GLY A 330 8.16 -1.49 -4.87
C GLY A 330 8.34 -1.48 -6.39
N THR A 331 9.56 -1.66 -6.92
CA THR A 331 9.77 -1.61 -8.39
C THR A 331 9.18 -2.82 -9.11
N ALA A 332 9.01 -3.94 -8.40
CA ALA A 332 8.42 -5.16 -8.95
C ALA A 332 6.88 -5.13 -8.97
N VAL A 333 6.26 -4.27 -8.15
CA VAL A 333 4.80 -4.22 -7.97
C VAL A 333 4.15 -2.90 -8.42
N ASN A 334 4.93 -1.85 -8.68
CA ASN A 334 4.37 -0.56 -9.09
C ASN A 334 3.82 -0.59 -10.53
N ALA A 335 3.20 0.52 -10.95
CA ALA A 335 2.72 0.73 -12.32
C ALA A 335 3.81 1.24 -13.30
N MET A 336 5.09 0.95 -13.02
CA MET A 336 6.28 1.22 -13.84
C MET A 336 6.59 2.67 -14.19
N MET A 337 5.84 3.66 -13.71
CA MET A 337 6.07 5.07 -14.04
C MET A 337 7.50 5.51 -13.67
N TYR A 338 8.32 5.82 -14.67
CA TYR A 338 9.75 6.11 -14.55
C TYR A 338 10.03 7.59 -14.78
N VAL A 339 9.62 8.41 -13.81
CA VAL A 339 9.81 9.86 -13.87
C VAL A 339 11.26 10.17 -13.50
N ARG A 340 12.09 10.51 -14.49
CA ARG A 340 13.41 11.08 -14.22
C ARG A 340 13.22 12.41 -13.44
N PRO A 341 13.89 12.61 -12.30
CA PRO A 341 13.74 13.83 -11.51
C PRO A 341 14.11 15.06 -12.34
N GLN A 342 13.41 16.17 -12.10
CA GLN A 342 13.91 17.46 -12.55
C GLN A 342 15.04 17.92 -11.62
N GLU A 343 15.92 18.80 -12.10
CA GLU A 343 17.06 19.29 -11.31
C GLU A 343 16.61 19.88 -9.98
N ARG A 344 15.49 20.63 -10.00
CA ARG A 344 14.86 21.22 -8.82
C ARG A 344 14.51 20.23 -7.72
N ASP A 345 14.22 18.96 -8.04
CA ASP A 345 13.91 17.94 -7.04
C ASP A 345 15.10 17.68 -6.10
N PHE A 346 16.33 17.91 -6.59
CA PHE A 346 17.55 17.91 -5.78
C PHE A 346 17.95 19.32 -5.32
N ASP A 347 17.73 20.35 -6.14
CA ASP A 347 18.22 21.69 -5.82
C ASP A 347 17.47 22.40 -4.70
N ASP A 348 16.20 22.08 -4.45
CA ASP A 348 15.41 22.72 -3.39
C ASP A 348 15.78 22.22 -1.99
N LYS A 349 15.24 21.07 -1.56
CA LYS A 349 15.28 20.63 -0.15
C LYS A 349 16.47 19.74 0.23
N TRP A 350 17.23 19.21 -0.73
CA TRP A 350 18.40 18.41 -0.39
C TRP A 350 19.55 19.26 0.18
N PRO A 351 20.36 18.73 1.10
CA PRO A 351 21.48 19.47 1.65
C PRO A 351 22.58 19.73 0.62
N ALA A 352 23.54 20.60 0.97
CA ALA A 352 24.75 20.79 0.16
C ALA A 352 25.49 19.46 -0.06
N GLY A 353 26.00 19.24 -1.27
CA GLY A 353 26.60 17.95 -1.68
C GLY A 353 25.59 16.96 -2.26
N TRP A 354 24.30 17.30 -2.31
CA TRP A 354 23.23 16.51 -2.92
C TRP A 354 22.41 17.32 -3.93
N LYS A 355 22.93 18.47 -4.37
CA LYS A 355 22.31 19.29 -5.41
C LYS A 355 22.44 18.58 -6.76
N TRP A 356 21.70 19.02 -7.78
CA TRP A 356 21.74 18.37 -9.10
C TRP A 356 23.16 18.26 -9.65
N THR A 357 23.97 19.31 -9.47
CA THR A 357 25.38 19.34 -9.86
C THR A 357 26.21 18.23 -9.19
N ASP A 358 25.85 17.82 -7.98
CA ASP A 358 26.53 16.75 -7.24
C ASP A 358 26.06 15.34 -7.67
N VAL A 359 24.80 15.20 -8.08
CA VAL A 359 24.17 13.90 -8.35
C VAL A 359 24.01 13.56 -9.83
N SER A 360 24.14 14.53 -10.73
CA SER A 360 23.93 14.37 -12.19
C SER A 360 24.77 13.24 -12.79
N ALA A 361 26.05 13.13 -12.43
CA ALA A 361 26.91 12.03 -12.91
C ALA A 361 26.42 10.65 -12.46
N ALA A 362 25.78 10.55 -11.30
CA ALA A 362 25.14 9.32 -10.84
C ALA A 362 23.84 9.04 -11.58
N ALA A 363 23.07 10.09 -11.88
CA ALA A 363 21.87 9.99 -12.72
C ALA A 363 22.21 9.46 -14.12
N GLU A 364 23.27 9.96 -14.76
CA GLU A 364 23.71 9.47 -16.08
C GLU A 364 24.10 7.99 -16.07
N ARG A 365 24.85 7.53 -15.05
CA ARG A 365 25.16 6.10 -14.91
C ARG A 365 23.91 5.24 -14.75
N LEU A 366 22.92 5.73 -14.00
CA LEU A 366 21.63 5.07 -13.88
C LEU A 366 20.91 5.01 -15.21
N TYR A 367 20.84 6.12 -15.95
CA TYR A 367 20.11 6.18 -17.22
C TYR A 367 20.77 5.39 -18.33
N GLU A 368 22.09 5.24 -18.30
CA GLU A 368 22.80 4.33 -19.20
C GLU A 368 22.39 2.87 -18.96
N ARG A 369 22.28 2.45 -17.70
CA ARG A 369 21.92 1.06 -17.33
C ARG A 369 20.41 0.78 -17.37
N ASN A 370 19.60 1.78 -17.03
CA ASN A 370 18.16 1.69 -16.87
C ASN A 370 17.48 2.92 -17.50
N PRO A 371 17.45 3.03 -18.84
CA PRO A 371 17.06 4.27 -19.52
C PRO A 371 15.58 4.63 -19.31
N GLY A 372 14.70 3.64 -19.21
CA GLY A 372 13.26 3.86 -19.37
C GLY A 372 12.92 4.36 -20.78
N GLN A 373 11.63 4.43 -21.09
CA GLN A 373 11.16 4.79 -22.43
C GLN A 373 9.68 5.20 -22.40
N THR A 374 9.19 5.80 -23.48
CA THR A 374 7.81 6.29 -23.57
C THR A 374 6.92 5.47 -24.50
N HIS A 375 7.44 4.44 -25.18
CA HIS A 375 6.74 3.68 -26.23
C HIS A 375 6.03 2.42 -25.74
N GLY A 376 6.67 1.69 -24.82
CA GLY A 376 6.26 0.38 -24.32
C GLY A 376 6.63 -0.75 -25.30
N SER A 377 5.94 -0.83 -26.43
CA SER A 377 6.12 -1.86 -27.47
C SER A 377 7.42 -1.73 -28.28
N GLU A 378 8.04 -2.88 -28.59
CA GLU A 378 9.28 -2.95 -29.41
C GLU A 378 9.02 -2.87 -30.93
N ASP A 379 7.77 -3.03 -31.40
CA ASP A 379 7.40 -2.93 -32.83
C ASP A 379 7.29 -1.48 -33.35
N GLY A 380 7.49 -0.49 -32.49
CA GLY A 380 7.36 0.92 -32.84
C GLY A 380 5.91 1.40 -32.98
N ILE A 381 4.93 0.59 -32.58
CA ILE A 381 3.50 0.92 -32.60
C ILE A 381 3.03 1.20 -31.16
N ARG A 382 2.15 2.20 -30.99
CA ARG A 382 1.45 2.43 -29.72
C ARG A 382 0.11 1.74 -29.76
N HIS A 383 -0.09 0.76 -28.89
CA HIS A 383 -1.33 0.01 -28.82
C HIS A 383 -2.31 0.76 -27.90
N ASP A 384 -3.58 0.82 -28.30
CA ASP A 384 -4.63 1.49 -27.52
C ASP A 384 -4.38 3.01 -27.24
N ASP A 385 -3.80 3.72 -28.21
CA ASP A 385 -3.41 5.15 -28.09
C ASP A 385 -4.58 6.14 -28.29
N GLY A 386 -5.83 5.66 -28.39
CA GLY A 386 -7.00 6.50 -28.64
C GLY A 386 -7.20 7.58 -27.57
N ALA A 387 -6.98 7.23 -26.31
CA ALA A 387 -7.07 8.16 -25.18
C ALA A 387 -6.04 9.29 -25.28
N TYR A 388 -4.81 8.99 -25.73
CA TYR A 388 -3.80 9.99 -26.02
C TYR A 388 -4.29 10.97 -27.09
N GLY A 389 -4.88 10.46 -28.18
CA GLY A 389 -5.41 11.30 -29.26
C GLY A 389 -6.50 12.29 -28.83
N VAL A 390 -7.31 11.95 -27.82
CA VAL A 390 -8.30 12.87 -27.23
C VAL A 390 -7.65 13.86 -26.27
N LEU A 391 -6.78 13.37 -25.39
CA LEU A 391 -6.17 14.16 -24.31
C LEU A 391 -5.11 15.14 -24.82
N SER A 392 -4.29 14.75 -25.80
CA SER A 392 -3.32 15.64 -26.45
C SER A 392 -4.02 16.86 -27.04
N LYS A 393 -5.15 16.67 -27.74
CA LYS A 393 -5.98 17.76 -28.27
C LYS A 393 -6.61 18.61 -27.17
N PHE A 394 -7.06 17.98 -26.08
CA PHE A 394 -7.56 18.71 -24.91
C PHE A 394 -6.49 19.67 -24.40
N PHE A 395 -5.31 19.17 -24.05
CA PHE A 395 -4.22 19.97 -23.48
C PHE A 395 -3.65 20.99 -24.47
N ALA A 396 -3.41 20.61 -25.72
CA ALA A 396 -2.97 21.53 -26.77
C ALA A 396 -3.97 22.68 -26.99
N GLY A 397 -5.28 22.38 -26.95
CA GLY A 397 -6.34 23.39 -27.03
C GLY A 397 -6.29 24.42 -25.89
N GLN A 398 -5.76 24.03 -24.72
CA GLN A 398 -5.53 24.92 -23.57
C GLN A 398 -4.14 25.60 -23.61
N GLY A 399 -3.38 25.46 -24.69
CA GLY A 399 -2.04 26.06 -24.84
C GLY A 399 -0.92 25.30 -24.13
N TRP A 400 -1.13 24.05 -23.72
CA TRP A 400 -0.08 23.22 -23.12
C TRP A 400 0.86 22.67 -24.20
N THR A 401 2.10 22.39 -23.84
CA THR A 401 3.13 21.91 -24.77
C THR A 401 3.36 20.40 -24.66
N GLU A 402 3.43 19.71 -25.79
CA GLU A 402 3.81 18.30 -25.84
C GLU A 402 5.32 18.13 -25.59
N THR A 403 5.71 17.13 -24.81
CA THR A 403 7.13 16.82 -24.56
C THR A 403 7.38 15.33 -24.35
N ASP A 404 8.62 14.92 -24.57
CA ASP A 404 9.12 13.61 -24.20
C ASP A 404 9.71 13.67 -22.78
N PHE A 405 9.04 13.05 -21.81
CA PHE A 405 9.44 13.13 -20.41
C PHE A 405 10.73 12.38 -20.06
N ILE A 406 11.21 11.49 -20.93
CA ILE A 406 12.50 10.82 -20.77
C ILE A 406 13.63 11.74 -21.27
N LYS A 407 13.43 12.44 -22.38
CA LYS A 407 14.42 13.37 -22.96
C LYS A 407 14.48 14.71 -22.25
N ASN A 408 13.34 15.21 -21.78
CA ASN A 408 13.19 16.56 -21.21
C ASN A 408 12.69 16.49 -19.75
N PRO A 409 13.47 15.96 -18.80
CA PRO A 409 13.03 15.79 -17.41
C PRO A 409 12.70 17.11 -16.70
N ASN A 410 13.30 18.23 -17.11
CA ASN A 410 13.00 19.56 -16.55
C ASN A 410 11.68 20.19 -17.06
N SER A 411 11.05 19.61 -18.08
CA SER A 411 9.74 20.09 -18.56
C SER A 411 8.64 19.61 -17.60
N LYS A 412 8.19 20.48 -16.69
CA LYS A 412 7.20 20.16 -15.64
C LYS A 412 6.10 21.22 -15.42
N VAL A 413 5.96 22.20 -16.31
CA VAL A 413 4.93 23.25 -16.21
C VAL A 413 4.12 23.33 -17.49
N ASN A 414 2.81 23.07 -17.41
CA ASN A 414 1.86 23.09 -18.52
C ASN A 414 2.29 22.23 -19.71
N VAL A 415 2.72 21.01 -19.41
CA VAL A 415 3.18 20.05 -20.42
C VAL A 415 2.41 18.74 -20.35
N TYR A 416 2.28 18.08 -21.50
CA TYR A 416 1.70 16.74 -21.62
C TYR A 416 2.56 15.87 -22.52
N GLY A 417 2.34 14.55 -22.49
CA GLY A 417 3.05 13.62 -23.37
C GLY A 417 2.75 12.17 -23.02
N HIS A 418 3.34 11.25 -23.77
CA HIS A 418 3.21 9.82 -23.48
C HIS A 418 3.85 9.46 -22.13
N PRO A 419 3.30 8.48 -21.39
CA PRO A 419 3.82 8.10 -20.08
C PRO A 419 5.28 7.60 -20.16
N PRO A 420 6.17 8.04 -19.25
CA PRO A 420 7.48 7.44 -19.11
C PRO A 420 7.40 6.14 -18.29
N TRP A 421 7.83 5.03 -18.87
CA TRP A 421 7.79 3.71 -18.24
C TRP A 421 9.18 3.10 -18.03
N ASN A 422 9.30 2.32 -16.96
CA ASN A 422 10.44 1.47 -16.67
C ASN A 422 10.25 0.11 -17.34
N VAL A 423 10.27 0.10 -18.67
CA VAL A 423 10.05 -1.08 -19.53
C VAL A 423 11.23 -1.21 -20.49
N ALA A 424 11.66 -2.44 -20.75
CA ALA A 424 12.68 -2.75 -21.73
C ALA A 424 12.48 -4.18 -22.27
N ASN A 425 12.65 -4.37 -23.57
CA ASN A 425 12.44 -5.65 -24.25
C ASN A 425 11.01 -6.19 -24.05
N GLY A 426 10.02 -5.30 -24.06
CA GLY A 426 8.60 -5.60 -23.79
C GLY A 426 8.28 -6.11 -22.38
N LEU A 427 9.23 -6.06 -21.44
CA LEU A 427 9.08 -6.52 -20.06
C LEU A 427 9.26 -5.38 -19.07
N ARG A 428 8.72 -5.55 -17.86
CA ARG A 428 9.07 -4.69 -16.72
C ARG A 428 10.58 -4.72 -16.52
N SER A 429 11.20 -3.55 -16.48
CA SER A 429 12.63 -3.37 -16.25
C SER A 429 12.93 -3.11 -14.76
N GLY A 430 13.95 -2.29 -14.46
CA GLY A 430 14.36 -1.92 -13.11
C GLY A 430 15.50 -2.77 -12.56
N VAL A 431 15.89 -2.45 -11.33
CA VAL A 431 17.15 -2.88 -10.69
C VAL A 431 17.35 -4.40 -10.62
N VAL A 432 16.27 -5.19 -10.58
CA VAL A 432 16.35 -6.66 -10.61
C VAL A 432 16.87 -7.18 -11.96
N ARG A 433 16.65 -6.45 -13.06
CA ARG A 433 17.13 -6.81 -14.41
C ARG A 433 18.38 -6.05 -14.82
N THR A 434 18.60 -4.85 -14.30
CA THR A 434 19.67 -3.96 -14.77
C THR A 434 20.90 -3.92 -13.84
N TYR A 435 20.72 -4.10 -12.53
CA TYR A 435 21.79 -4.02 -11.53
C TYR A 435 22.11 -5.39 -10.91
N LEU A 436 21.09 -6.08 -10.39
CA LEU A 436 21.27 -7.34 -9.68
C LEU A 436 22.07 -8.41 -10.45
N PRO A 437 21.87 -8.62 -11.77
CA PRO A 437 22.65 -9.62 -12.52
C PRO A 437 24.15 -9.29 -12.62
N LEU A 438 24.52 -8.01 -12.48
CA LEU A 438 25.93 -7.59 -12.42
C LEU A 438 26.51 -7.92 -11.04
N ALA A 439 25.78 -7.60 -9.97
CA ALA A 439 26.18 -7.97 -8.60
C ALA A 439 26.37 -9.48 -8.46
N GLN A 440 25.44 -10.29 -8.99
CA GLN A 440 25.49 -11.76 -8.91
C GLN A 440 26.68 -12.40 -9.64
N LYS A 441 27.32 -11.69 -10.58
CA LYS A 441 28.56 -12.16 -11.24
C LYS A 441 29.80 -11.96 -10.36
N LEU A 442 29.72 -11.11 -9.34
CA LEU A 442 30.83 -10.81 -8.44
C LEU A 442 30.95 -11.91 -7.37
N LYS A 443 32.14 -12.49 -7.24
CA LYS A 443 32.42 -13.61 -6.31
C LYS A 443 32.27 -13.21 -4.82
N ASN A 444 32.38 -11.92 -4.54
CA ASN A 444 32.30 -11.31 -3.23
C ASN A 444 30.87 -10.83 -2.88
N PHE A 445 29.88 -11.07 -3.73
CA PHE A 445 28.47 -10.74 -3.46
C PHE A 445 27.67 -12.00 -3.09
N LYS A 446 26.77 -11.87 -2.11
CA LYS A 446 25.80 -12.90 -1.74
C LYS A 446 24.40 -12.30 -1.58
N LEU A 447 23.40 -13.00 -2.13
CA LEU A 447 21.98 -12.69 -1.94
C LEU A 447 21.34 -13.72 -0.99
N MET A 448 20.52 -13.23 -0.06
CA MET A 448 19.71 -14.04 0.84
C MET A 448 18.26 -13.54 0.77
N MET A 449 17.35 -14.39 0.32
CA MET A 449 15.92 -14.07 0.20
C MET A 449 15.11 -14.77 1.31
N ASN A 450 13.82 -14.46 1.40
CA ASN A 450 12.89 -15.00 2.40
C ASN A 450 13.42 -14.80 3.85
N THR A 451 14.11 -13.69 4.09
CA THR A 451 14.84 -13.43 5.33
C THR A 451 14.63 -11.99 5.79
N LYS A 452 13.90 -11.81 6.90
CA LYS A 452 13.57 -10.49 7.44
C LYS A 452 14.71 -10.00 8.32
N VAL A 453 15.29 -8.84 8.02
CA VAL A 453 16.15 -8.12 8.97
C VAL A 453 15.28 -7.52 10.06
N VAL A 454 15.62 -7.79 11.33
CA VAL A 454 14.82 -7.37 12.48
C VAL A 454 15.42 -6.15 13.15
N ARG A 455 16.75 -6.14 13.34
CA ARG A 455 17.51 -5.02 13.90
C ARG A 455 18.98 -5.04 13.49
N ALA A 456 19.63 -3.91 13.60
CA ALA A 456 21.08 -3.83 13.74
C ALA A 456 21.48 -4.22 15.18
N VAL A 457 22.47 -5.09 15.31
CA VAL A 457 23.04 -5.49 16.61
C VAL A 457 24.17 -4.54 16.95
N ARG A 458 24.11 -3.87 18.10
CA ARG A 458 25.09 -2.84 18.48
C ARG A 458 25.44 -2.86 19.96
N GLU A 459 26.63 -2.35 20.24
CA GLU A 459 27.12 -1.95 21.56
C GLU A 459 27.55 -0.49 21.48
N GLY A 460 26.93 0.40 22.27
CA GLY A 460 27.10 1.83 22.11
C GLY A 460 26.78 2.28 20.66
N SER A 461 27.71 3.02 20.05
CA SER A 461 27.62 3.55 18.68
C SER A 461 27.98 2.54 17.59
N THR A 462 28.63 1.42 17.94
CA THR A 462 29.19 0.49 16.95
C THR A 462 28.23 -0.66 16.66
N VAL A 463 27.88 -0.84 15.40
CA VAL A 463 27.08 -1.98 14.91
C VAL A 463 28.01 -3.14 14.59
N SER A 464 27.77 -4.30 15.22
CA SER A 464 28.54 -5.54 15.02
C SER A 464 27.93 -6.46 13.96
N GLY A 465 26.67 -6.22 13.56
CA GLY A 465 25.98 -7.02 12.56
C GLY A 465 24.49 -6.72 12.48
N VAL A 466 23.75 -7.64 11.87
CA VAL A 466 22.28 -7.62 11.83
C VAL A 466 21.71 -8.91 12.39
N GLU A 467 20.61 -8.78 13.13
CA GLU A 467 19.79 -9.91 13.52
C GLU A 467 18.68 -10.10 12.49
N ILE A 468 18.57 -11.33 11.97
CA ILE A 468 17.57 -11.72 10.98
C ILE A 468 16.60 -12.74 11.56
N GLU A 469 15.45 -12.83 10.92
CA GLU A 469 14.45 -13.87 11.11
C GLU A 469 14.26 -14.60 9.78
N THR A 470 14.50 -15.90 9.79
CA THR A 470 14.31 -16.76 8.62
C THR A 470 12.83 -17.04 8.38
N ALA A 471 12.50 -17.62 7.22
CA ALA A 471 11.13 -18.07 6.92
C ALA A 471 10.53 -19.05 7.94
N THR A 472 11.35 -19.77 8.71
CA THR A 472 10.90 -20.69 9.77
C THR A 472 10.76 -20.00 11.15
N GLY A 473 11.00 -18.70 11.23
CA GLY A 473 10.97 -17.91 12.47
C GLY A 473 12.27 -17.98 13.29
N GLN A 474 13.31 -18.68 12.81
CA GLN A 474 14.58 -18.75 13.52
C GLN A 474 15.33 -17.40 13.49
N ARG A 475 15.89 -17.00 14.63
CA ARG A 475 16.72 -15.80 14.80
C ARG A 475 18.20 -16.11 14.65
N VAL A 476 18.89 -15.37 13.77
CA VAL A 476 20.33 -15.53 13.48
C VAL A 476 21.01 -14.17 13.37
N ILE A 477 22.25 -14.04 13.84
CA ILE A 477 23.06 -12.83 13.70
C ILE A 477 24.11 -13.05 12.62
N TYR A 478 24.15 -12.14 11.64
CA TYR A 478 25.23 -12.02 10.66
C TYR A 478 26.11 -10.84 11.01
N ASN A 479 27.40 -11.08 11.21
CA ASN A 479 28.33 -10.04 11.66
C ASN A 479 28.94 -9.28 10.48
N VAL A 480 29.25 -8.02 10.72
CA VAL A 480 30.19 -7.27 9.88
C VAL A 480 31.62 -7.49 10.37
N LYS A 481 32.59 -7.38 9.47
CA LYS A 481 34.01 -7.36 9.83
C LYS A 481 34.37 -6.07 10.56
N THR A 482 35.50 -6.05 11.25
CA THR A 482 36.08 -4.83 11.79
C THR A 482 36.27 -3.79 10.68
N GLY A 483 35.74 -2.58 10.88
CA GLY A 483 35.71 -1.51 9.85
C GLY A 483 34.60 -1.65 8.81
N GLY A 484 33.80 -2.73 8.86
CA GLY A 484 32.63 -2.92 8.01
C GLY A 484 31.40 -2.14 8.49
N GLY A 485 30.34 -2.15 7.68
CA GLY A 485 29.13 -1.36 7.94
C GLY A 485 27.82 -2.05 7.55
N VAL A 486 26.72 -1.56 8.13
CA VAL A 486 25.37 -2.01 7.81
C VAL A 486 24.63 -0.90 7.07
N ILE A 487 24.00 -1.25 5.96
CA ILE A 487 23.18 -0.34 5.14
C ILE A 487 21.73 -0.78 5.24
N LEU A 488 20.87 0.07 5.80
CA LEU A 488 19.43 -0.13 5.83
C LEU A 488 18.81 0.41 4.53
N ALA A 489 18.22 -0.46 3.74
CA ALA A 489 17.57 -0.16 2.47
C ALA A 489 16.16 -0.79 2.39
N ALA A 490 15.48 -0.87 3.55
CA ALA A 490 14.21 -1.58 3.71
C ALA A 490 12.99 -0.72 3.32
N GLY A 491 13.21 0.54 2.95
CA GLY A 491 12.19 1.49 2.52
C GLY A 491 11.54 2.25 3.67
N SER A 492 10.86 3.35 3.34
CA SER A 492 10.29 4.33 4.28
C SER A 492 9.38 3.75 5.36
N MET A 493 8.77 2.59 5.11
CA MET A 493 7.90 1.92 6.08
C MET A 493 8.61 0.89 6.97
N SER A 494 9.72 0.31 6.53
CA SER A 494 10.38 -0.78 7.27
C SER A 494 11.72 -0.38 7.88
N THR A 495 12.44 0.58 7.30
CA THR A 495 13.68 1.13 7.87
C THR A 495 13.46 1.71 9.28
N PRO A 496 12.39 2.50 9.55
CA PRO A 496 12.09 2.99 10.90
C PRO A 496 11.94 1.86 11.92
N ARG A 497 11.24 0.77 11.56
CA ARG A 497 11.10 -0.41 12.41
C ARG A 497 12.45 -1.02 12.78
N ILE A 498 13.37 -1.16 11.82
CA ILE A 498 14.70 -1.71 12.09
C ILE A 498 15.46 -0.79 13.04
N LEU A 499 15.37 0.53 12.87
CA LEU A 499 15.98 1.51 13.77
C LEU A 499 15.38 1.46 15.19
N PHE A 500 14.05 1.43 15.33
CA PHE A 500 13.38 1.27 16.63
C PHE A 500 13.82 -0.01 17.33
N ASN A 501 13.83 -1.13 16.63
CA ASN A 501 14.31 -2.42 17.13
C ASN A 501 15.81 -2.43 17.47
N SER A 502 16.57 -1.44 16.99
CA SER A 502 17.99 -1.24 17.29
C SER A 502 18.21 -0.25 18.44
N GLY A 503 17.16 0.24 19.09
CA GLY A 503 17.27 1.25 20.15
C GLY A 503 17.60 2.64 19.62
N ILE A 504 17.15 2.98 18.41
CA ILE A 504 17.36 4.26 17.75
C ILE A 504 16.01 4.83 17.33
N GLY A 505 15.62 5.97 17.88
CA GLY A 505 14.31 6.58 17.61
C GLY A 505 13.73 7.27 18.85
N PRO A 506 12.49 7.81 18.74
CA PRO A 506 11.84 8.49 19.84
C PRO A 506 11.64 7.55 21.03
N SER A 507 11.86 8.06 22.23
CA SER A 507 11.81 7.27 23.48
C SER A 507 10.52 6.45 23.66
N GLU A 508 9.38 6.97 23.21
CA GLU A 508 8.08 6.27 23.28
C GLU A 508 8.07 5.02 22.38
N GLN A 509 8.59 5.13 21.16
CA GLN A 509 8.66 4.00 20.22
C GLN A 509 9.61 2.91 20.73
N LEU A 510 10.73 3.31 21.35
CA LEU A 510 11.67 2.38 21.97
C LEU A 510 11.06 1.68 23.18
N GLN A 511 10.23 2.37 23.97
CA GLN A 511 9.47 1.77 25.06
C GLN A 511 8.46 0.75 24.52
N THR A 512 7.74 1.07 23.45
CA THR A 512 6.81 0.11 22.80
C THR A 512 7.53 -1.15 22.32
N VAL A 513 8.75 -1.03 21.79
CA VAL A 513 9.57 -2.21 21.45
C VAL A 513 9.97 -2.98 22.70
N ALA A 514 10.48 -2.28 23.74
CA ALA A 514 10.96 -2.91 24.97
C ALA A 514 9.87 -3.70 25.72
N SER A 515 8.62 -3.23 25.68
CA SER A 515 7.46 -3.91 26.27
C SER A 515 6.67 -4.75 25.27
N GLY A 516 7.11 -4.84 24.01
CA GLY A 516 6.41 -5.50 22.92
C GLY A 516 6.50 -7.02 22.96
N SER A 517 5.72 -7.68 22.10
CA SER A 517 5.65 -9.15 22.01
C SER A 517 6.64 -9.77 21.04
N THR A 518 7.46 -8.97 20.35
CA THR A 518 8.39 -9.44 19.31
C THR A 518 9.63 -10.16 19.83
N GLY A 519 9.89 -10.12 21.14
CA GLY A 519 11.08 -10.71 21.75
C GLY A 519 12.39 -9.98 21.40
N VAL A 520 12.32 -8.80 20.78
CA VAL A 520 13.49 -7.98 20.47
C VAL A 520 14.08 -7.41 21.75
N LYS A 521 15.36 -7.73 22.01
CA LYS A 521 16.12 -7.17 23.14
C LYS A 521 16.84 -5.90 22.69
N LEU A 522 16.37 -4.75 23.15
CA LEU A 522 17.04 -3.47 22.95
C LEU A 522 18.38 -3.38 23.71
N PRO A 523 19.30 -2.52 23.27
CA PRO A 523 20.43 -2.08 24.08
C PRO A 523 19.99 -1.51 25.43
N ALA A 524 20.93 -1.39 26.38
CA ALA A 524 20.65 -0.75 27.65
C ALA A 524 20.07 0.66 27.42
N LYS A 525 19.14 1.09 28.28
CA LYS A 525 18.45 2.39 28.10
C LYS A 525 19.42 3.58 28.01
N ALA A 526 20.56 3.50 28.68
CA ALA A 526 21.62 4.50 28.61
C ALA A 526 22.28 4.63 27.22
N ASP A 527 22.19 3.58 26.40
CA ASP A 527 22.73 3.53 25.03
C ASP A 527 21.67 3.82 23.98
N TRP A 528 20.43 4.14 24.36
CA TRP A 528 19.39 4.53 23.40
C TRP A 528 19.81 5.83 22.69
N ILE A 529 19.61 5.87 21.38
CA ILE A 529 19.92 7.03 20.56
C ILE A 529 18.61 7.72 20.21
N ASP A 530 18.40 8.90 20.79
CA ASP A 530 17.20 9.71 20.54
C ASP A 530 17.34 10.45 19.22
N LEU A 531 16.55 10.02 18.23
CA LEU A 531 16.45 10.61 16.90
C LEU A 531 14.98 10.63 16.48
N PRO A 532 14.56 11.59 15.64
CA PRO A 532 13.17 11.72 15.18
C PRO A 532 12.82 10.69 14.09
N VAL A 533 13.22 9.42 14.26
CA VAL A 533 12.90 8.32 13.35
C VAL A 533 11.38 8.17 13.23
N GLY A 534 10.90 8.12 11.99
CA GLY A 534 9.47 8.03 11.67
C GLY A 534 8.77 9.37 11.51
N ALA A 535 9.35 10.48 11.97
CA ALA A 535 8.79 11.82 11.78
C ALA A 535 8.90 12.28 10.31
N GLU A 536 8.14 13.32 9.95
CA GLU A 536 8.19 13.98 8.65
C GLU A 536 7.92 13.05 7.45
N ILE A 537 7.17 11.96 7.66
CA ILE A 537 6.79 11.08 6.55
C ILE A 537 5.86 11.83 5.60
N LYS A 538 6.15 11.74 4.29
CA LYS A 538 5.36 12.36 3.22
C LYS A 538 4.95 11.32 2.19
N ASP A 539 3.80 11.55 1.54
CA ASP A 539 3.35 10.78 0.39
C ASP A 539 2.47 11.63 -0.53
N HIS A 540 2.36 11.23 -1.80
CA HIS A 540 1.53 11.89 -2.80
C HIS A 540 0.05 11.55 -2.58
N PRO A 541 -0.84 12.48 -2.17
CA PRO A 541 -2.26 12.25 -2.24
C PRO A 541 -2.74 12.26 -3.71
N ILE A 542 -3.53 11.27 -4.09
CA ILE A 542 -4.06 11.08 -5.45
C ILE A 542 -5.57 11.29 -5.48
N PHE A 543 -6.01 12.22 -6.31
CA PHE A 543 -7.41 12.52 -6.57
C PHE A 543 -7.83 11.97 -7.93
N THR A 544 -9.04 11.45 -8.06
CA THR A 544 -9.53 10.90 -9.34
C THR A 544 -10.65 11.77 -9.89
N VAL A 545 -10.45 12.27 -11.10
CA VAL A 545 -11.42 13.05 -11.87
C VAL A 545 -11.78 12.28 -13.14
N LYS A 546 -13.05 12.29 -13.53
CA LYS A 546 -13.53 11.61 -14.74
C LYS A 546 -14.18 12.58 -15.70
N PHE A 547 -14.04 12.29 -16.99
CA PHE A 547 -14.55 13.12 -18.08
C PHE A 547 -15.20 12.25 -19.14
N ASN A 548 -16.29 12.74 -19.73
CA ASN A 548 -16.81 12.25 -21.00
C ASN A 548 -16.04 12.90 -22.15
N THR A 549 -15.78 12.14 -23.21
CA THR A 549 -15.18 12.65 -24.43
C THR A 549 -16.25 13.24 -25.35
N SER A 550 -15.88 14.27 -26.11
CA SER A 550 -16.77 14.89 -27.10
C SER A 550 -16.80 14.14 -28.44
N ALA A 551 -15.81 13.28 -28.68
CA ALA A 551 -15.75 12.37 -29.82
C ALA A 551 -15.74 10.91 -29.33
N PRO A 552 -16.22 9.95 -30.14
CA PRO A 552 -16.16 8.54 -29.80
C PRO A 552 -14.75 8.09 -29.42
N LEU A 553 -14.63 7.44 -28.27
CA LEU A 553 -13.39 6.82 -27.78
C LEU A 553 -13.74 5.42 -27.29
N ALA A 554 -13.03 4.40 -27.79
CA ALA A 554 -13.13 3.06 -27.22
C ALA A 554 -12.41 3.02 -25.87
N GLY A 555 -13.02 2.42 -24.86
CA GLY A 555 -12.35 2.14 -23.60
C GLY A 555 -11.29 1.06 -23.75
N THR A 556 -10.24 1.12 -22.92
CA THR A 556 -9.27 0.03 -22.79
C THR A 556 -9.99 -1.21 -22.25
N ASP A 557 -10.04 -2.28 -23.05
CA ASP A 557 -10.60 -3.55 -22.60
C ASP A 557 -9.69 -4.21 -21.56
N LYS A 558 -10.08 -4.14 -20.28
CA LYS A 558 -9.37 -4.79 -19.19
C LYS A 558 -9.18 -6.29 -19.45
N ASN A 559 -10.14 -6.98 -20.08
CA ASN A 559 -10.01 -8.41 -20.35
C ASN A 559 -8.92 -8.71 -21.36
N ALA A 560 -8.69 -7.83 -22.33
CA ALA A 560 -7.57 -7.97 -23.27
C ALA A 560 -6.20 -7.94 -22.57
N LEU A 561 -6.12 -7.33 -21.39
CA LEU A 561 -4.96 -7.41 -20.50
C LEU A 561 -4.99 -8.69 -19.67
N ILE A 562 -5.97 -8.85 -18.77
CA ILE A 562 -5.92 -9.89 -17.72
C ILE A 562 -6.27 -11.31 -18.21
N LYS A 563 -6.91 -11.43 -19.37
CA LYS A 563 -7.31 -12.69 -20.02
C LYS A 563 -6.98 -12.61 -21.52
N PRO A 564 -5.69 -12.48 -21.88
CA PRO A 564 -5.29 -12.18 -23.24
C PRO A 564 -5.66 -13.34 -24.17
N ASN A 565 -6.12 -13.02 -25.38
CA ASN A 565 -6.31 -14.01 -26.43
C ASN A 565 -4.97 -14.36 -27.09
N GLN A 566 -4.96 -15.37 -27.97
CA GLN A 566 -3.73 -15.84 -28.62
C GLN A 566 -3.01 -14.74 -29.41
N THR A 567 -3.75 -13.86 -30.10
CA THR A 567 -3.14 -12.73 -30.84
C THR A 567 -2.36 -11.79 -29.93
N THR A 568 -2.95 -11.44 -28.77
CA THR A 568 -2.28 -10.61 -27.77
C THR A 568 -1.04 -11.30 -27.21
N ILE A 569 -1.12 -12.62 -26.96
CA ILE A 569 0.01 -13.43 -26.48
C ILE A 569 1.13 -13.48 -27.52
N ASP A 570 0.81 -13.69 -28.80
CA ASP A 570 1.77 -13.77 -29.91
C ASP A 570 2.51 -12.45 -30.14
N LEU A 571 1.85 -11.31 -29.93
CA LEU A 571 2.49 -10.00 -29.95
C LEU A 571 3.43 -9.83 -28.75
N PHE A 572 2.98 -10.20 -27.55
CA PHE A 572 3.79 -10.09 -26.34
C PHE A 572 5.05 -10.95 -26.40
N ALA A 573 4.98 -12.14 -27.01
CA ALA A 573 6.15 -12.99 -27.26
C ALA A 573 7.23 -12.31 -28.13
N LYS A 574 6.88 -11.25 -28.86
CA LYS A 574 7.80 -10.40 -29.66
C LYS A 574 8.14 -9.09 -28.94
N GLY A 575 7.84 -8.98 -27.64
CA GLY A 575 8.00 -7.74 -26.87
C GLY A 575 7.06 -6.62 -27.29
N SER A 576 5.93 -6.95 -27.92
CA SER A 576 5.04 -5.97 -28.56
C SER A 576 3.58 -6.15 -28.12
N GLY A 577 2.71 -5.25 -28.55
CA GLY A 577 1.29 -5.30 -28.24
C GLY A 577 0.93 -4.76 -26.86
N LEU A 578 -0.37 -4.83 -26.55
CA LEU A 578 -0.98 -4.24 -25.38
C LEU A 578 -0.36 -4.70 -24.03
N LEU A 579 0.14 -5.93 -23.95
CA LEU A 579 0.77 -6.46 -22.73
C LEU A 579 2.19 -5.91 -22.49
N ALA A 580 2.86 -5.37 -23.51
CA ALA A 580 4.17 -4.74 -23.39
C ALA A 580 4.10 -3.29 -22.86
N GLU A 581 2.89 -2.76 -22.68
CA GLU A 581 2.63 -1.39 -22.23
C GLU A 581 1.93 -1.38 -20.87
N SER A 582 2.12 -0.34 -20.06
CA SER A 582 1.30 -0.17 -18.85
C SER A 582 -0.09 0.37 -19.20
N GLY A 583 -0.97 0.52 -18.20
CA GLY A 583 -2.34 1.01 -18.37
C GLY A 583 -2.49 2.53 -18.54
N GLN A 584 -1.46 3.34 -18.32
CA GLN A 584 -1.55 4.79 -18.59
C GLN A 584 -1.51 5.08 -20.09
N ARG A 585 -2.09 6.20 -20.52
CA ARG A 585 -2.08 6.65 -21.92
C ARG A 585 -1.54 8.05 -22.12
N LEU A 586 -1.61 8.90 -21.11
CA LEU A 586 -1.03 10.24 -21.14
C LEU A 586 -0.66 10.68 -19.73
N ASN A 587 0.47 11.37 -19.62
CA ASN A 587 0.86 12.11 -18.43
C ASN A 587 0.90 13.61 -18.70
N TRP A 588 0.73 14.39 -17.64
CA TRP A 588 0.90 15.84 -17.69
C TRP A 588 1.48 16.37 -16.38
N TRP A 589 2.11 17.55 -16.44
CA TRP A 589 2.62 18.25 -15.26
C TRP A 589 2.32 19.75 -15.31
N SER A 590 2.06 20.33 -14.13
CA SER A 590 1.94 21.77 -13.91
C SER A 590 2.29 22.12 -12.47
N SER A 591 2.39 23.41 -12.16
CA SER A 591 2.35 23.92 -10.78
C SER A 591 1.23 24.95 -10.60
N VAL A 592 0.95 25.29 -9.33
CA VAL A 592 0.17 26.47 -8.92
C VAL A 592 0.95 27.22 -7.84
N ASN A 593 0.68 28.52 -7.71
CA ASN A 593 1.16 29.33 -6.59
C ASN A 593 0.00 29.63 -5.66
N THR A 594 0.09 29.19 -4.41
CA THR A 594 -0.91 29.47 -3.37
C THR A 594 -0.82 30.91 -2.88
N THR A 595 -1.84 31.36 -2.15
CA THR A 595 -1.92 32.73 -1.62
C THR A 595 -0.80 33.07 -0.64
N ASP A 596 -0.23 32.07 0.03
CA ASP A 596 0.96 32.23 0.89
C ASP A 596 2.29 32.32 0.11
N GLY A 597 2.25 32.18 -1.22
CA GLY A 597 3.40 32.22 -2.10
C GLY A 597 4.11 30.87 -2.30
N SER A 598 3.60 29.77 -1.75
CA SER A 598 4.15 28.43 -2.01
C SER A 598 3.86 27.99 -3.46
N GLU A 599 4.88 27.50 -4.16
CA GLU A 599 4.72 26.80 -5.43
C GLU A 599 4.52 25.30 -5.16
N VAL A 600 3.43 24.72 -5.67
CA VAL A 600 3.12 23.28 -5.51
C VAL A 600 2.94 22.65 -6.88
N PHE A 601 3.65 21.54 -7.12
CA PHE A 601 3.62 20.80 -8.38
C PHE A 601 2.56 19.70 -8.39
N PHE A 602 2.04 19.42 -9.59
CA PHE A 602 1.08 18.37 -9.85
C PHE A 602 1.54 17.47 -10.98
N GLN A 603 1.31 16.17 -10.81
CA GLN A 603 1.38 15.18 -11.86
C GLN A 603 -0.03 14.69 -12.18
N GLY A 604 -0.32 14.54 -13.47
CA GLY A 604 -1.50 13.83 -13.95
C GLY A 604 -1.14 12.52 -14.63
N THR A 605 -1.90 11.46 -14.36
CA THR A 605 -1.84 10.21 -15.13
C THR A 605 -3.24 9.86 -15.63
N CYS A 606 -3.39 9.62 -16.93
CA CYS A 606 -4.69 9.42 -17.56
C CYS A 606 -4.80 8.04 -18.20
N ASN A 607 -5.99 7.47 -18.19
CA ASN A 607 -6.37 6.28 -18.97
C ASN A 607 -7.84 6.37 -19.42
N SER A 608 -8.29 5.39 -20.20
CA SER A 608 -9.69 5.28 -20.64
C SER A 608 -10.33 3.98 -20.14
N PRO A 609 -10.96 3.97 -18.96
CA PRO A 609 -11.46 2.73 -18.36
C PRO A 609 -12.77 2.21 -18.98
N ALA A 610 -13.44 3.02 -19.81
CA ALA A 610 -14.71 2.69 -20.46
C ALA A 610 -14.90 3.57 -21.69
N ASP A 611 -15.82 3.16 -22.58
CA ASP A 611 -16.17 3.92 -23.76
C ASP A 611 -16.51 5.37 -23.43
N ASN A 612 -15.97 6.27 -24.23
CA ASN A 612 -16.14 7.72 -24.16
C ASN A 612 -15.73 8.31 -22.80
N THR A 613 -14.97 7.59 -21.98
CA THR A 613 -14.60 8.01 -20.63
C THR A 613 -13.09 8.15 -20.52
N ILE A 614 -12.64 9.31 -20.05
CA ILE A 614 -11.29 9.50 -19.53
C ILE A 614 -11.35 9.49 -18.01
N GLN A 615 -10.41 8.79 -17.39
CA GLN A 615 -10.10 8.93 -15.98
C GLN A 615 -8.72 9.56 -15.83
N MET A 616 -8.65 10.62 -15.03
CA MET A 616 -7.45 11.38 -14.71
C MET A 616 -7.17 11.26 -13.21
N LYS A 617 -6.00 10.74 -12.86
CA LYS A 617 -5.48 10.79 -11.50
C LYS A 617 -4.59 12.02 -11.37
N VAL A 618 -4.82 12.84 -10.36
CA VAL A 618 -4.09 14.08 -10.07
C VAL A 618 -3.37 13.93 -8.75
N TYR A 619 -2.06 14.12 -8.75
CA TYR A 619 -1.16 13.93 -7.63
C TYR A 619 -0.70 15.30 -7.15
N ILE A 620 -0.73 15.56 -5.84
CA ILE A 620 0.07 16.65 -5.26
C ILE A 620 1.48 16.13 -5.05
N THR A 621 2.48 16.80 -5.60
CA THR A 621 3.88 16.34 -5.66
C THR A 621 4.80 17.30 -4.91
N HIS A 622 6.00 17.59 -5.42
CA HIS A 622 6.96 18.52 -4.85
C HIS A 622 6.33 19.87 -4.45
N GLY A 623 6.78 20.40 -3.31
CA GLY A 623 6.26 21.63 -2.72
C GLY A 623 5.17 21.41 -1.65
N LEU A 624 4.58 20.21 -1.57
CA LEU A 624 3.57 19.90 -0.54
C LEU A 624 4.09 20.07 0.89
N LYS A 625 3.19 20.50 1.77
CA LYS A 625 3.51 20.83 3.16
C LYS A 625 3.02 19.78 4.16
N SER A 626 2.03 18.96 3.81
CA SER A 626 1.54 17.91 4.70
C SER A 626 2.68 16.94 5.05
N VAL A 627 2.71 16.57 6.32
CA VAL A 627 3.66 15.62 6.91
C VAL A 627 2.95 14.80 7.97
N GLY A 628 3.34 13.54 8.10
CA GLY A 628 2.83 12.63 9.12
C GLY A 628 3.93 12.19 10.07
N SER A 629 3.60 11.17 10.85
CA SER A 629 4.59 10.43 11.64
C SER A 629 4.27 8.94 11.68
N LEU A 630 5.31 8.13 11.62
CA LEU A 630 5.25 6.67 11.62
C LEU A 630 5.80 6.13 12.94
N GLY A 631 5.07 5.20 13.55
CA GLY A 631 5.46 4.50 14.76
C GLY A 631 5.56 2.99 14.57
N ILE A 632 5.66 2.30 15.69
CA ILE A 632 5.65 0.84 15.79
C ILE A 632 4.65 0.38 16.86
N THR A 633 3.97 -0.71 16.55
CA THR A 633 3.05 -1.39 17.47
C THR A 633 3.82 -2.39 18.35
N ALA A 634 3.21 -2.84 19.45
CA ALA A 634 3.79 -3.86 20.32
C ALA A 634 4.09 -5.19 19.59
N ALA A 635 3.35 -5.50 18.52
CA ALA A 635 3.56 -6.66 17.65
C ALA A 635 4.66 -6.44 16.58
N GLY A 636 5.29 -5.27 16.54
CA GLY A 636 6.37 -4.94 15.62
C GLY A 636 5.94 -4.56 14.20
N ALA A 637 4.64 -4.38 13.95
CA ALA A 637 4.16 -3.74 12.72
C ALA A 637 4.28 -2.22 12.83
N THR A 638 4.55 -1.53 11.73
CA THR A 638 4.49 -0.05 11.72
C THR A 638 3.07 0.45 11.54
N ASN A 639 2.76 1.61 12.13
CA ASN A 639 1.48 2.29 11.99
C ASN A 639 1.70 3.80 11.85
N PHE A 640 0.76 4.51 11.23
CA PHE A 640 0.76 5.96 11.32
C PHE A 640 0.36 6.39 12.73
N ILE A 641 1.16 7.26 13.32
CA ILE A 641 0.78 8.04 14.51
C ILE A 641 0.01 9.28 14.05
N THR A 642 0.45 9.88 12.93
CA THR A 642 -0.25 10.97 12.25
C THR A 642 -0.26 10.68 10.75
N GLU A 643 -1.44 10.77 10.14
CA GLU A 643 -1.60 10.60 8.70
C GLU A 643 -0.87 11.70 7.91
N PRO A 644 -0.12 11.36 6.84
CA PRO A 644 0.73 12.33 6.13
C PRO A 644 0.01 13.15 5.08
N HIS A 645 -1.29 12.93 4.85
CA HIS A 645 -2.02 13.50 3.73
C HIS A 645 -2.99 14.59 4.16
N MET A 646 -3.06 15.66 3.35
CA MET A 646 -4.11 16.69 3.39
C MET A 646 -4.34 17.34 4.76
N ASN A 647 -3.28 17.41 5.59
CA ASN A 647 -3.33 18.05 6.90
C ASN A 647 -2.83 19.51 6.86
N SER A 648 -2.21 19.94 5.76
CA SER A 648 -1.86 21.35 5.51
C SER A 648 -2.94 22.10 4.73
N ASP A 649 -3.20 23.34 5.11
CA ASP A 649 -4.10 24.23 4.37
C ASP A 649 -3.51 24.68 3.03
N VAL A 650 -2.19 24.79 2.92
CA VAL A 650 -1.48 25.07 1.65
C VAL A 650 -1.78 23.97 0.62
N ASP A 651 -1.73 22.70 1.05
CA ASP A 651 -1.99 21.58 0.14
C ASP A 651 -3.45 21.54 -0.31
N LYS A 652 -4.39 21.80 0.61
CA LYS A 652 -5.84 21.89 0.31
C LYS A 652 -6.13 23.02 -0.67
N GLU A 653 -5.53 24.19 -0.46
CA GLU A 653 -5.65 25.34 -1.36
C GLU A 653 -5.08 24.99 -2.74
N ALA A 654 -3.84 24.49 -2.80
CA ALA A 654 -3.17 24.17 -4.05
C ALA A 654 -3.97 23.18 -4.91
N ILE A 655 -4.45 22.07 -4.32
CA ILE A 655 -5.25 21.09 -5.08
C ILE A 655 -6.60 21.67 -5.49
N THR A 656 -7.23 22.51 -4.67
CA THR A 656 -8.47 23.19 -5.03
C THR A 656 -8.26 24.07 -6.26
N MET A 657 -7.19 24.88 -6.27
CA MET A 657 -6.82 25.72 -7.42
C MET A 657 -6.56 24.89 -8.68
N MET A 658 -5.85 23.77 -8.57
CA MET A 658 -5.60 22.90 -9.72
C MET A 658 -6.89 22.23 -10.22
N MET A 659 -7.78 21.81 -9.32
CA MET A 659 -9.07 21.25 -9.70
C MET A 659 -9.99 22.28 -10.36
N ASP A 660 -10.08 23.49 -9.83
CA ASP A 660 -10.81 24.60 -10.44
C ASP A 660 -10.28 24.93 -11.84
N ARG A 661 -8.95 24.88 -12.01
CA ARG A 661 -8.32 25.05 -13.32
C ARG A 661 -8.71 23.93 -14.29
N LEU A 662 -8.74 22.67 -13.87
CA LEU A 662 -9.19 21.56 -14.71
C LEU A 662 -10.69 21.67 -15.07
N ILE A 663 -11.52 22.12 -14.13
CA ILE A 663 -12.95 22.39 -14.36
C ILE A 663 -13.11 23.47 -15.43
N ALA A 664 -12.40 24.60 -15.29
CA ALA A 664 -12.44 25.70 -16.26
C ALA A 664 -11.97 25.26 -17.65
N MET A 665 -10.88 24.49 -17.73
CA MET A 665 -10.39 23.90 -18.99
C MET A 665 -11.45 23.00 -19.64
N ALA A 666 -12.15 22.18 -18.84
CA ALA A 666 -13.18 21.26 -19.35
C ALA A 666 -14.48 21.97 -19.76
N GLN A 667 -14.78 23.15 -19.19
CA GLN A 667 -15.96 23.96 -19.54
C GLN A 667 -15.72 24.92 -20.71
N GLY A 668 -14.45 25.15 -21.09
CA GLY A 668 -14.09 26.03 -22.20
C GLY A 668 -14.64 25.55 -23.55
N GLY A 669 -14.96 26.50 -24.45
CA GLY A 669 -15.51 26.18 -25.78
C GLY A 669 -14.56 25.40 -26.71
N ASN A 670 -13.27 25.36 -26.39
CA ASN A 670 -12.22 24.58 -27.04
C ASN A 670 -12.02 23.17 -26.42
N SER A 671 -12.79 22.81 -25.39
CA SER A 671 -12.62 21.54 -24.69
C SER A 671 -13.10 20.34 -25.50
N THR A 672 -12.28 19.29 -25.54
CA THR A 672 -12.69 17.96 -26.04
C THR A 672 -13.26 17.06 -24.93
N LEU A 673 -13.23 17.52 -23.68
CA LEU A 673 -13.66 16.79 -22.49
C LEU A 673 -14.80 17.50 -21.76
N LYS A 674 -15.70 16.74 -21.15
CA LYS A 674 -16.75 17.26 -20.28
C LYS A 674 -16.66 16.58 -18.93
N LEU A 675 -16.54 17.36 -17.86
CA LEU A 675 -16.45 16.82 -16.51
C LEU A 675 -17.67 15.95 -16.19
N ILE A 676 -17.41 14.76 -15.62
CA ILE A 676 -18.45 13.94 -15.02
C ILE A 676 -18.59 14.39 -13.56
N ALA A 677 -19.73 15.00 -13.25
CA ALA A 677 -19.98 15.51 -11.91
C ALA A 677 -20.07 14.38 -10.88
N PRO A 678 -19.56 14.59 -9.65
CA PRO A 678 -19.84 13.71 -8.53
C PRO A 678 -21.35 13.58 -8.30
N THR A 679 -21.79 12.40 -7.84
CA THR A 679 -23.20 12.13 -7.56
C THR A 679 -23.77 13.17 -6.58
N GLY A 680 -24.91 13.78 -6.94
CA GLY A 680 -25.59 14.77 -6.10
C GLY A 680 -25.05 16.20 -6.21
N VAL A 681 -24.07 16.47 -7.09
CA VAL A 681 -23.50 17.81 -7.30
C VAL A 681 -23.85 18.31 -8.71
N SER A 682 -24.56 19.43 -8.80
CA SER A 682 -24.95 20.04 -10.08
C SER A 682 -24.01 21.14 -10.56
N ASN A 683 -23.38 21.87 -9.64
CA ASN A 683 -22.36 22.88 -9.93
C ASN A 683 -21.05 22.50 -9.24
N VAL A 684 -20.19 21.76 -9.95
CA VAL A 684 -18.99 21.16 -9.39
C VAL A 684 -17.91 22.22 -9.17
N THR A 685 -17.36 22.26 -7.95
CA THR A 685 -16.20 23.07 -7.59
C THR A 685 -14.97 22.21 -7.35
N GLY A 686 -13.78 22.80 -7.30
CA GLY A 686 -12.56 22.10 -6.90
C GLY A 686 -12.68 21.48 -5.50
N ALA A 687 -13.34 22.17 -4.57
CA ALA A 687 -13.62 21.66 -3.23
C ALA A 687 -14.46 20.37 -3.23
N ASP A 688 -15.36 20.20 -4.21
CA ASP A 688 -16.14 18.96 -4.36
C ASP A 688 -15.29 17.78 -4.85
N LEU A 689 -14.28 18.04 -5.67
CA LEU A 689 -13.41 17.02 -6.26
C LEU A 689 -12.34 16.49 -5.30
N ILE A 690 -12.11 17.18 -4.17
CA ILE A 690 -11.03 16.84 -3.22
C ILE A 690 -11.53 16.13 -1.95
N LYS A 691 -12.83 15.81 -1.87
CA LYS A 691 -13.45 15.14 -0.71
C LYS A 691 -12.91 13.73 -0.46
N SER A 692 -12.33 13.09 -1.47
CA SER A 692 -11.73 11.76 -1.36
C SER A 692 -10.45 11.67 -2.16
N PHE A 693 -9.43 11.07 -1.57
CA PHE A 693 -8.15 10.79 -2.20
C PHE A 693 -7.70 9.37 -1.88
N LYS A 694 -6.64 8.92 -2.55
CA LYS A 694 -5.92 7.69 -2.23
C LYS A 694 -4.45 8.01 -1.97
N THR A 695 -3.82 7.19 -1.15
CA THR A 695 -2.36 7.10 -1.02
C THR A 695 -1.70 6.91 -2.40
N GLY A 696 -0.55 7.53 -2.59
CA GLY A 696 0.32 7.28 -3.73
C GLY A 696 1.26 6.11 -3.50
N SER A 697 1.39 5.66 -2.25
CA SER A 697 2.38 4.66 -1.83
C SER A 697 3.80 5.03 -2.26
N HIS A 698 4.09 6.33 -2.28
CA HIS A 698 5.37 6.98 -2.63
C HIS A 698 6.04 7.56 -1.38
N TYR A 699 5.98 6.84 -0.27
CA TYR A 699 6.41 7.35 1.02
C TYR A 699 7.90 7.70 1.09
N VAL A 700 8.22 8.83 1.71
CA VAL A 700 9.58 9.33 1.95
C VAL A 700 9.73 9.94 3.35
N GLY A 701 10.96 10.22 3.79
CA GLY A 701 11.24 11.17 4.88
C GLY A 701 11.37 10.59 6.29
N THR A 702 11.04 9.32 6.51
CA THR A 702 11.05 8.72 7.87
C THR A 702 12.43 8.56 8.52
N ALA A 703 13.50 8.74 7.76
CA ALA A 703 14.88 8.80 8.26
C ALA A 703 15.65 9.92 7.54
N LYS A 704 15.02 11.10 7.47
CA LYS A 704 15.44 12.23 6.64
C LYS A 704 16.92 12.58 6.78
N MET A 705 17.53 12.90 5.65
CA MET A 705 18.87 13.45 5.58
C MET A 705 18.86 14.94 5.88
N GLY A 706 19.84 15.42 6.64
CA GLY A 706 20.04 16.84 6.85
C GLY A 706 21.03 17.15 7.94
N LYS A 707 20.91 18.34 8.53
CA LYS A 707 21.72 18.75 9.66
C LYS A 707 21.08 18.26 10.96
N LYS A 708 21.88 17.64 11.83
CA LYS A 708 21.42 17.18 13.15
C LYS A 708 20.67 18.29 13.90
N GLY A 709 19.46 17.97 14.37
CA GLY A 709 18.58 18.88 15.10
C GLY A 709 17.44 19.46 14.26
N ASP A 710 17.54 19.42 12.93
CA ASP A 710 16.43 19.82 12.06
C ASP A 710 15.29 18.77 12.10
N ALA A 711 14.07 19.20 11.80
CA ALA A 711 12.88 18.34 11.85
C ALA A 711 13.03 17.10 10.96
N GLY A 712 12.79 15.93 11.57
CA GLY A 712 12.85 14.61 10.94
C GLY A 712 14.26 14.08 10.67
N VAL A 713 15.32 14.86 10.90
CA VAL A 713 16.68 14.45 10.51
C VAL A 713 17.21 13.30 11.36
N VAL A 714 17.59 12.21 10.70
CA VAL A 714 18.13 10.98 11.28
C VAL A 714 19.53 10.67 10.77
N VAL A 715 19.83 11.02 9.52
CA VAL A 715 21.13 10.73 8.88
C VAL A 715 21.85 12.00 8.43
N ASP A 716 23.19 11.93 8.42
CA ASP A 716 24.04 12.98 7.86
C ASP A 716 24.13 12.88 6.32
N THR A 717 24.92 13.78 5.70
CA THR A 717 25.10 13.84 4.25
C THR A 717 25.86 12.67 3.64
N ASP A 718 26.48 11.81 4.45
CA ASP A 718 27.07 10.54 4.02
C ASP A 718 26.14 9.37 4.31
N THR A 719 24.87 9.66 4.58
CA THR A 719 23.79 8.71 4.90
C THR A 719 23.98 7.95 6.21
N LYS A 720 24.94 8.38 7.04
CA LYS A 720 25.24 7.71 8.31
C LYS A 720 24.23 8.15 9.38
N VAL A 721 23.72 7.18 10.13
CA VAL A 721 22.81 7.43 11.25
C VAL A 721 23.56 8.15 12.36
N TYR A 722 23.03 9.31 12.78
CA TYR A 722 23.65 10.08 13.86
C TYR A 722 23.79 9.25 15.15
N GLY A 723 24.95 9.36 15.81
CA GLY A 723 25.23 8.58 17.02
C GLY A 723 25.70 7.15 16.77
N THR A 724 25.93 6.77 15.51
CA THR A 724 26.52 5.49 15.14
C THR A 724 27.81 5.66 14.35
N ASP A 725 28.66 4.63 14.37
CA ASP A 725 29.95 4.65 13.68
C ASP A 725 29.85 4.13 12.24
N ASN A 726 29.00 3.12 12.02
CA ASN A 726 28.98 2.30 10.81
C ASN A 726 27.58 1.81 10.41
N LEU A 727 26.53 2.55 10.78
CA LEU A 727 25.15 2.31 10.33
C LEU A 727 24.72 3.39 9.34
N PHE A 728 24.23 2.98 8.18
CA PHE A 728 23.81 3.85 7.09
C PHE A 728 22.37 3.56 6.69
N VAL A 729 21.69 4.55 6.09
CA VAL A 729 20.36 4.37 5.50
C VAL A 729 20.38 4.79 4.05
N VAL A 730 20.01 3.91 3.13
CA VAL A 730 20.01 4.16 1.69
C VAL A 730 18.71 3.63 1.10
N ASP A 731 17.65 4.43 1.21
CA ASP A 731 16.36 4.23 0.56
C ASP A 731 15.53 5.53 0.59
N ALA A 732 14.25 5.46 0.19
CA ALA A 732 13.33 6.60 0.17
C ALA A 732 13.16 7.33 1.51
N SER A 733 13.47 6.70 2.66
CA SER A 733 13.36 7.30 3.98
C SER A 733 14.28 8.50 4.19
N ILE A 734 15.41 8.58 3.48
CA ILE A 734 16.37 9.70 3.63
C ILE A 734 15.96 10.95 2.85
N HIS A 735 14.99 10.84 1.95
CA HIS A 735 14.59 11.94 1.08
C HIS A 735 13.95 13.07 1.90
N PRO A 736 14.43 14.32 1.77
CA PRO A 736 13.91 15.44 2.54
C PRO A 736 12.58 16.00 2.06
N ASP A 737 12.18 15.67 0.82
CA ASP A 737 10.89 16.05 0.24
C ASP A 737 10.45 15.04 -0.83
N LEU A 738 9.17 15.12 -1.23
CA LEU A 738 8.67 14.40 -2.40
C LEU A 738 9.25 15.02 -3.68
N PRO A 739 9.66 14.19 -4.66
CA PRO A 739 9.99 14.67 -6.00
C PRO A 739 8.73 15.08 -6.75
N THR A 740 8.91 15.70 -7.91
CA THR A 740 7.83 16.15 -8.81
C THR A 740 7.06 15.01 -9.49
N GLY A 741 7.42 13.75 -9.23
CA GLY A 741 6.66 12.60 -9.73
C GLY A 741 6.90 11.31 -8.95
N ASN A 742 6.70 10.16 -9.58
CA ASN A 742 6.90 8.86 -8.92
C ASN A 742 8.35 8.67 -8.44
N THR A 743 8.51 8.16 -7.22
CA THR A 743 9.79 8.22 -6.47
C THR A 743 10.88 7.26 -6.94
N GLN A 744 10.58 6.27 -7.80
CA GLN A 744 11.52 5.19 -8.05
C GLN A 744 12.86 5.65 -8.65
N ALA A 745 12.86 6.59 -9.61
CA ALA A 745 14.09 6.98 -10.30
C ALA A 745 14.98 7.84 -9.40
N ILE A 746 14.40 8.81 -8.69
CA ILE A 746 15.17 9.67 -7.77
C ILE A 746 15.80 8.86 -6.62
N VAL A 747 15.11 7.83 -6.12
CA VAL A 747 15.65 6.92 -5.10
C VAL A 747 16.84 6.12 -5.64
N MET A 748 16.77 5.67 -6.91
CA MET A 748 17.89 4.98 -7.57
C MET A 748 19.09 5.91 -7.78
N VAL A 749 18.87 7.17 -8.17
CA VAL A 749 19.94 8.19 -8.29
C VAL A 749 20.60 8.42 -6.92
N ALA A 750 19.79 8.58 -5.87
CA ALA A 750 20.33 8.80 -4.52
C ALA A 750 21.15 7.59 -4.03
N ALA A 751 20.77 6.37 -4.38
CA ALA A 751 21.49 5.15 -4.02
C ALA A 751 22.89 5.05 -4.68
N GLU A 752 23.01 5.45 -5.96
CA GLU A 752 24.30 5.55 -6.66
C GLU A 752 25.26 6.51 -5.94
N VAL A 753 24.76 7.66 -5.49
CA VAL A 753 25.55 8.68 -4.78
C VAL A 753 25.92 8.19 -3.38
N ALA A 754 24.96 7.64 -2.65
CA ALA A 754 25.15 7.14 -1.29
C ALA A 754 26.23 6.06 -1.22
N ALA A 755 26.19 5.06 -2.12
CA ALA A 755 27.19 4.00 -2.14
C ALA A 755 28.60 4.55 -2.39
N ALA A 756 28.74 5.52 -3.29
CA ALA A 756 30.03 6.17 -3.56
C ALA A 756 30.54 7.02 -2.38
N ARG A 757 29.64 7.56 -1.54
CA ARG A 757 30.00 8.28 -0.31
C ARG A 757 30.44 7.32 0.78
N ILE A 758 29.69 6.23 1.00
CA ILE A 758 30.01 5.20 2.00
C ILE A 758 31.41 4.60 1.75
N LEU A 759 31.77 4.35 0.48
CA LEU A 759 33.09 3.81 0.11
C LEU A 759 34.28 4.78 0.33
N LYS A 760 34.02 6.06 0.62
CA LYS A 760 35.06 7.07 0.87
C LYS A 760 35.35 7.30 2.34
N LEU A 761 34.51 6.79 3.23
CA LEU A 761 34.70 6.80 4.69
C LEU A 761 35.72 5.72 5.07
#